data_AF-A0A2Z2MW16-F1
#
_entry.id   AF-A0A2Z2MW16-F1
#
_cell.length_a   1.000
_cell.length_b   1.000
_cell.length_c   1.000
_cell.angle_alpha   90.00
_cell.angle_beta   90.00
_cell.angle_gamma   90.00
#
_symmetry.space_group_name_H-M   'P 1'
#
loop_
_entity.id
_entity.type
_entity.pdbx_description
1 polymer ?
#
loop_
_entity_poly.entity_id
_entity_poly.type
_entity_poly.pdbx_seq_one_letter_code
_entity_poly.pdbx_strand_id
1 'polypeptide(L)'
;MMIRGKVVGSEIPRFKHRWFGILEVESGGERLRLYMTGTVAQWFLTGDEVEVEVLNEPKERNGVKVLDFDDYRLWKFYEGDKIPVWPLWEKELEAKRYSPLTGELLYTYRLRAREAKYESDFEAIAELEQYHYASQKEKVALWRCENGHIFEANTREACPVCGSEEVHILEIKGSTPASRFLIIELVEREEYEPRILSYVRIDPPIPLMHRRLPNGDLERNIREKVFPEDWFHPAFWPEKIMEELYDELKRKYKRKIARSYLWEEAKWRALAETNTSGARIARVVVHPDYRSDGLGQLSVKSALDWVAERRIPEMRKRKHLVETIAQMARYNPFFEKVGFKFLWETASGRPVLFYPLTEEAREYIERFLREDAYAPEDGRLWRPSYGKVEPLTGPIRFINVSKVFESELDIKGLPEEIQELLKAFGVRHRVIQRPVLRNLNFEIEPGELIAVVGASGAGKTTLLRLILGAANGWWEERFRPTGGEIEVPENVKASVLIPGEFEPNFGSESILEHVYRKIRDINAAVEILNRAGLSDAVLYRAKFSELSTGQKERAKIASLLAEKPNLLLMDEFAAHLDTLTAMRVAKKVAEIIREAGITALIITHRPEVLKALDPDKVLFVGYGTARISKPEGREGDRK
;
A
#
# COMPACT_ATOMS: atom_id res chain seq x y z
N MET A 1 -33.87 -26.52 -13.73
CA MET A 1 -34.04 -26.96 -15.14
C MET A 1 -32.89 -26.40 -15.97
N MET A 2 -32.27 -27.18 -16.86
CA MET A 2 -31.19 -26.67 -17.72
C MET A 2 -31.71 -26.34 -19.11
N ILE A 3 -31.40 -25.15 -19.62
CA ILE A 3 -31.89 -24.62 -20.90
C ILE A 3 -30.69 -24.16 -21.72
N ARG A 4 -30.50 -24.72 -22.91
CA ARG A 4 -29.52 -24.20 -23.87
C ARG A 4 -30.21 -23.29 -24.88
N GLY A 5 -29.67 -22.11 -25.10
CA GLY A 5 -30.30 -21.09 -25.94
C GLY A 5 -29.30 -20.17 -26.60
N LYS A 6 -29.83 -19.17 -27.31
CA LYS A 6 -29.04 -18.11 -27.92
C LYS A 6 -29.50 -16.75 -27.42
N VAL A 7 -28.55 -15.84 -27.25
CA VAL A 7 -28.86 -14.45 -26.94
C VAL A 7 -29.52 -13.82 -28.17
N VAL A 8 -30.68 -13.19 -27.98
CA VAL A 8 -31.38 -12.45 -29.04
C VAL A 8 -31.27 -10.94 -28.87
N GLY A 9 -30.98 -10.47 -27.66
CA GLY A 9 -30.72 -9.07 -27.37
C GLY A 9 -30.26 -8.83 -25.93
N SER A 10 -29.81 -7.61 -25.68
CA SER A 10 -29.48 -7.11 -24.34
C SER A 10 -29.98 -5.68 -24.19
N GLU A 11 -30.69 -5.39 -23.10
CA GLU A 11 -31.12 -4.02 -22.76
C GLU A 11 -30.33 -3.51 -21.56
N ILE A 12 -29.64 -2.38 -21.73
CA ILE A 12 -28.81 -1.78 -20.68
C ILE A 12 -29.26 -0.33 -20.52
N PRO A 13 -29.99 0.01 -19.44
CA PRO A 13 -30.39 1.39 -19.21
C PRO A 13 -29.15 2.27 -19.08
N ARG A 14 -29.08 3.34 -19.88
CA ARG A 14 -27.92 4.24 -19.97
C ARG A 14 -27.36 4.68 -18.62
N PHE A 15 -28.25 4.93 -17.65
CA PHE A 15 -27.89 5.49 -16.34
C PHE A 15 -27.76 4.46 -15.22
N LYS A 16 -28.13 3.19 -15.48
CA LYS A 16 -27.96 2.07 -14.54
C LYS A 16 -27.02 1.01 -15.12
N HIS A 17 -26.25 1.39 -16.15
CA HIS A 17 -25.54 0.46 -17.02
C HIS A 17 -24.49 -0.40 -16.31
N ARG A 18 -24.09 -0.05 -15.08
CA ARG A 18 -23.17 -0.87 -14.28
C ARG A 18 -23.91 -1.96 -13.48
N TRP A 19 -24.97 -1.60 -12.76
CA TRP A 19 -25.63 -2.52 -11.82
C TRP A 19 -26.97 -3.11 -12.29
N PHE A 20 -27.50 -2.69 -13.44
CA PHE A 20 -28.71 -3.29 -14.00
C PHE A 20 -28.66 -3.44 -15.53
N GLY A 21 -29.07 -4.61 -16.01
CA GLY A 21 -29.24 -4.96 -17.41
C GLY A 21 -30.16 -6.16 -17.55
N ILE A 22 -30.66 -6.35 -18.76
CA ILE A 22 -31.56 -7.45 -19.13
C ILE A 22 -30.91 -8.18 -20.29
N LEU A 23 -30.75 -9.49 -20.16
CA LEU A 23 -30.33 -10.37 -21.25
C LEU A 23 -31.54 -11.15 -21.76
N GLU A 24 -31.78 -11.11 -23.07
CA GLU A 24 -32.84 -11.90 -23.70
C GLU A 24 -32.27 -13.16 -24.31
N VAL A 25 -32.78 -14.31 -23.88
CA VAL A 25 -32.35 -15.63 -24.35
C VAL A 25 -33.54 -16.34 -24.98
N GLU A 26 -33.34 -16.86 -26.19
CA GLU A 26 -34.33 -17.69 -26.89
C GLU A 26 -33.89 -19.15 -26.88
N SER A 27 -34.82 -20.05 -26.50
CA SER A 27 -34.61 -21.49 -26.52
C SER A 27 -35.93 -22.20 -26.84
N GLY A 28 -35.92 -23.10 -27.83
CA GLY A 28 -37.09 -23.90 -28.18
C GLY A 28 -38.33 -23.09 -28.60
N GLY A 29 -38.16 -21.84 -29.07
CA GLY A 29 -39.25 -20.94 -29.43
C GLY A 29 -39.82 -20.11 -28.27
N GLU A 30 -39.32 -20.29 -27.05
CA GLU A 30 -39.65 -19.46 -25.89
C GLU A 30 -38.57 -18.41 -25.64
N ARG A 31 -38.97 -17.24 -25.13
CA ARG A 31 -38.07 -16.16 -24.73
C ARG A 31 -38.03 -16.00 -23.21
N LEU A 32 -36.82 -15.90 -22.70
CA LEU A 32 -36.50 -15.68 -21.29
C LEU A 32 -35.78 -14.34 -21.14
N ARG A 33 -36.25 -13.50 -20.23
CA ARG A 33 -35.58 -12.27 -19.82
C ARG A 33 -34.84 -12.52 -18.52
N LEU A 34 -33.53 -12.42 -18.55
CA LEU A 34 -32.66 -12.63 -17.40
C LEU A 34 -32.21 -11.28 -16.84
N TYR A 35 -32.57 -10.98 -15.59
CA TYR A 35 -32.09 -9.77 -14.91
C TYR A 35 -30.71 -9.99 -14.33
N MET A 36 -29.79 -9.05 -14.59
CA MET A 36 -28.40 -9.10 -14.12
C MET A 36 -27.79 -7.70 -14.04
N THR A 37 -26.50 -7.62 -13.74
CA THR A 37 -25.76 -6.36 -13.82
C THR A 37 -25.53 -5.96 -15.28
N GLY A 38 -25.66 -4.67 -15.58
CA GLY A 38 -25.39 -4.17 -16.93
C GLY A 38 -23.92 -4.32 -17.33
N THR A 39 -23.02 -4.32 -16.35
CA THR A 39 -21.59 -4.62 -16.54
C THR A 39 -21.32 -6.03 -17.09
N VAL A 40 -22.19 -7.00 -16.82
CA VAL A 40 -22.15 -8.35 -17.43
C VAL A 40 -22.92 -8.38 -18.75
N ALA A 41 -24.14 -7.84 -18.76
CA ALA A 41 -25.03 -7.87 -19.93
C ALA A 41 -24.38 -7.28 -21.19
N GLN A 42 -23.57 -6.22 -21.06
CA GLN A 42 -22.88 -5.55 -22.17
C GLN A 42 -21.88 -6.41 -22.97
N TRP A 43 -21.47 -7.56 -22.42
CA TRP A 43 -20.49 -8.45 -23.06
C TRP A 43 -21.13 -9.58 -23.88
N PHE A 44 -22.46 -9.63 -23.91
CA PHE A 44 -23.20 -10.55 -24.76
C PHE A 44 -23.53 -9.91 -26.10
N LEU A 45 -23.40 -10.71 -27.15
CA LEU A 45 -23.80 -10.36 -28.51
C LEU A 45 -24.97 -11.22 -28.93
N THR A 46 -25.83 -10.67 -29.79
CA THR A 46 -26.87 -11.47 -30.44
C THR A 46 -26.23 -12.65 -31.18
N GLY A 47 -26.74 -13.85 -30.92
CA GLY A 47 -26.22 -15.11 -31.44
C GLY A 47 -25.28 -15.85 -30.48
N ASP A 48 -24.81 -15.22 -29.40
CA ASP A 48 -23.99 -15.90 -28.38
C ASP A 48 -24.74 -17.12 -27.84
N GLU A 49 -24.06 -18.28 -27.81
CA GLU A 49 -24.59 -19.48 -27.19
C GLU A 49 -24.49 -19.41 -25.68
N VAL A 50 -25.58 -19.72 -25.00
CA VAL A 50 -25.67 -19.71 -23.55
C VAL A 50 -26.37 -20.95 -23.03
N GLU A 51 -26.07 -21.28 -21.77
CA GLU A 51 -26.83 -22.26 -21.01
C GLU A 51 -27.29 -21.63 -19.70
N VAL A 52 -28.57 -21.81 -19.39
CA VAL A 52 -29.25 -21.25 -18.23
C VAL A 52 -29.69 -22.40 -17.34
N GLU A 53 -29.21 -22.43 -16.10
CA GLU A 53 -29.77 -23.27 -15.05
C GLU A 53 -30.84 -22.46 -14.32
N VAL A 54 -32.10 -22.81 -14.52
CA VAL A 54 -33.23 -22.22 -13.80
C VAL A 54 -33.33 -22.86 -12.41
N LEU A 55 -33.20 -22.03 -11.38
CA LEU A 55 -33.26 -22.40 -9.97
C LEU A 55 -34.68 -22.22 -9.41
N ASN A 56 -35.34 -21.12 -9.76
CA ASN A 56 -36.71 -20.80 -9.36
C ASN A 56 -37.63 -20.65 -10.57
N GLU A 57 -38.94 -20.81 -10.38
CA GLU A 57 -39.92 -20.71 -11.46
C GLU A 57 -39.93 -19.29 -12.09
N PRO A 58 -39.83 -19.16 -13.43
CA PRO A 58 -39.86 -17.86 -14.08
C PRO A 58 -41.16 -17.09 -13.78
N LYS A 59 -41.03 -15.81 -13.45
CA LYS A 59 -42.18 -14.91 -13.25
C LYS A 59 -42.70 -14.45 -14.61
N GLU A 60 -44.00 -14.40 -14.79
CA GLU A 60 -44.58 -13.85 -16.02
C GLU A 60 -44.81 -12.35 -15.90
N ARG A 61 -44.24 -11.55 -16.81
CA ARG A 61 -44.45 -10.10 -16.88
C ARG A 61 -44.71 -9.68 -18.31
N ASN A 62 -45.89 -9.12 -18.58
CA ASN A 62 -46.32 -8.68 -19.92
C ASN A 62 -46.19 -9.79 -20.98
N GLY A 63 -46.51 -11.04 -20.64
CA GLY A 63 -46.44 -12.19 -21.54
C GLY A 63 -45.02 -12.72 -21.83
N VAL A 64 -44.01 -12.28 -21.05
CA VAL A 64 -42.63 -12.78 -21.15
C VAL A 64 -42.22 -13.42 -19.83
N LYS A 65 -41.54 -14.57 -19.90
CA LYS A 65 -40.95 -15.24 -18.75
C LYS A 65 -39.69 -14.50 -18.30
N VAL A 66 -39.64 -14.11 -17.03
CA VAL A 66 -38.58 -13.32 -16.41
C VAL A 66 -37.96 -14.11 -15.27
N LEU A 67 -36.63 -14.15 -15.25
CA LEU A 67 -35.85 -14.68 -14.14
C LEU A 67 -35.12 -13.52 -13.45
N ASP A 68 -35.36 -13.38 -12.15
CA ASP A 68 -34.74 -12.36 -11.32
C ASP A 68 -33.28 -12.71 -10.98
N PHE A 69 -32.57 -11.81 -10.30
CA PHE A 69 -31.13 -11.92 -10.06
C PHE A 69 -30.67 -13.26 -9.45
N ASP A 70 -31.48 -13.88 -8.59
CA ASP A 70 -31.11 -15.08 -7.84
C ASP A 70 -31.86 -16.34 -8.34
N ASP A 71 -32.63 -16.22 -9.42
CA ASP A 71 -33.48 -17.30 -9.94
C ASP A 71 -32.76 -18.24 -10.92
N TYR A 72 -31.51 -17.95 -11.28
CA TYR A 72 -30.78 -18.70 -12.30
C TYR A 72 -29.25 -18.67 -12.16
N ARG A 73 -28.59 -19.59 -12.85
CA ARG A 73 -27.16 -19.49 -13.21
C ARG A 73 -27.02 -19.46 -14.72
N LEU A 74 -25.98 -18.80 -15.21
CA LEU A 74 -25.72 -18.61 -16.63
C LEU A 74 -24.29 -18.98 -16.97
N TRP A 75 -24.13 -19.69 -18.08
CA TRP A 75 -22.86 -19.94 -18.73
C TRP A 75 -22.91 -19.39 -20.16
N LYS A 76 -21.78 -18.83 -20.60
CA LYS A 76 -21.53 -18.44 -21.99
C LYS A 76 -20.63 -19.49 -22.64
N PHE A 77 -20.87 -19.81 -23.90
CA PHE A 77 -19.94 -20.60 -24.70
C PHE A 77 -19.10 -19.69 -25.59
N TYR A 78 -17.80 -19.95 -25.64
CA TYR A 78 -16.88 -19.26 -26.54
C TYR A 78 -15.88 -20.27 -27.09
N GLU A 79 -15.84 -20.44 -28.42
CA GLU A 79 -14.99 -21.44 -29.10
C GLU A 79 -15.11 -22.86 -28.51
N GLY A 80 -16.31 -23.23 -28.05
CA GLY A 80 -16.60 -24.53 -27.45
C GLY A 80 -16.37 -24.60 -25.93
N ASP A 81 -15.64 -23.65 -25.35
CA ASP A 81 -15.43 -23.58 -23.91
C ASP A 81 -16.65 -23.01 -23.19
N LYS A 82 -17.03 -23.65 -22.09
CA LYS A 82 -18.11 -23.20 -21.20
C LYS A 82 -17.56 -22.30 -20.09
N ILE A 83 -18.04 -21.07 -20.02
CA ILE A 83 -17.57 -20.04 -19.09
C ILE A 83 -18.70 -19.67 -18.12
N PRO A 84 -18.52 -19.81 -16.79
CA PRO A 84 -19.53 -19.35 -15.84
C PRO A 84 -19.58 -17.83 -15.82
N VAL A 85 -20.75 -17.24 -15.99
CA VAL A 85 -20.94 -15.77 -16.09
C VAL A 85 -21.91 -15.22 -15.05
N TRP A 86 -22.88 -16.05 -14.60
CA TRP A 86 -23.82 -15.70 -13.53
C TRP A 86 -24.05 -16.89 -12.58
N PRO A 87 -24.08 -16.70 -11.25
CA PRO A 87 -23.90 -15.46 -10.51
C PRO A 87 -22.49 -14.88 -10.68
N LEU A 88 -22.35 -13.62 -10.28
CA LEU A 88 -21.06 -12.94 -10.23
C LEU A 88 -20.04 -13.73 -9.42
N TRP A 89 -18.76 -13.53 -9.74
CA TRP A 89 -17.69 -14.21 -9.02
C TRP A 89 -17.61 -13.71 -7.58
N GLU A 90 -17.43 -14.66 -6.68
CA GLU A 90 -17.17 -14.39 -5.28
C GLU A 90 -16.36 -15.52 -4.66
N LYS A 91 -15.62 -15.17 -3.60
CA LYS A 91 -14.80 -16.08 -2.84
C LYS A 91 -14.67 -15.58 -1.40
N GLU A 92 -14.97 -16.45 -0.45
CA GLU A 92 -14.67 -16.20 0.95
C GLU A 92 -13.17 -16.39 1.19
N LEU A 93 -12.60 -15.49 1.98
CA LEU A 93 -11.18 -15.43 2.26
C LEU A 93 -10.99 -15.17 3.76
N GLU A 94 -9.91 -15.72 4.29
CA GLU A 94 -9.43 -15.39 5.61
C GLU A 94 -8.09 -14.67 5.51
N ALA A 95 -7.99 -13.48 6.09
CA ALA A 95 -6.72 -12.80 6.25
C ALA A 95 -6.32 -12.81 7.72
N LYS A 96 -5.29 -13.60 8.03
CA LYS A 96 -4.77 -13.75 9.37
C LYS A 96 -3.86 -12.57 9.71
N ARG A 97 -4.25 -11.81 10.72
CA ARG A 97 -3.43 -10.75 11.31
C ARG A 97 -2.61 -11.36 12.43
N TYR A 98 -1.32 -11.50 12.18
CA TYR A 98 -0.39 -12.00 13.19
C TYR A 98 0.20 -10.86 13.99
N SER A 99 0.49 -11.16 15.25
CA SER A 99 1.26 -10.31 16.14
C SER A 99 2.68 -10.21 15.60
N PRO A 100 3.18 -8.99 15.32
CA PRO A 100 4.59 -8.80 15.03
C PRO A 100 5.51 -9.27 16.17
N LEU A 101 4.96 -9.49 17.39
CA LEU A 101 5.68 -9.85 18.62
C LEU A 101 5.92 -11.36 18.72
N THR A 102 4.85 -12.15 18.69
CA THR A 102 4.87 -13.58 19.01
C THR A 102 4.79 -14.44 17.76
N GLY A 103 4.43 -13.84 16.61
CA GLY A 103 3.97 -14.61 15.46
C GLY A 103 2.62 -15.28 15.68
N GLU A 104 1.98 -15.09 16.84
CA GLU A 104 0.66 -15.62 17.14
C GLU A 104 -0.41 -14.86 16.38
N LEU A 105 -1.52 -15.54 16.12
CA LEU A 105 -2.67 -14.96 15.47
C LEU A 105 -3.38 -13.98 16.44
N LEU A 106 -3.44 -12.69 16.07
CA LEU A 106 -4.21 -11.69 16.81
C LEU A 106 -5.69 -11.75 16.46
N TYR A 107 -5.96 -11.76 15.15
CA TYR A 107 -7.31 -11.71 14.61
C TYR A 107 -7.31 -12.34 13.22
N THR A 108 -8.44 -12.89 12.80
CA THR A 108 -8.65 -13.35 11.42
C THR A 108 -9.75 -12.52 10.80
N TYR A 109 -9.42 -11.71 9.81
CA TYR A 109 -10.43 -11.03 9.01
C TYR A 109 -11.18 -12.06 8.18
N ARG A 110 -12.50 -12.15 8.37
CA ARG A 110 -13.39 -12.84 7.42
C ARG A 110 -13.76 -11.88 6.31
N LEU A 111 -13.30 -12.18 5.11
CA LEU A 111 -13.41 -11.32 3.95
C LEU A 111 -14.19 -12.01 2.85
N ARG A 112 -14.87 -11.23 2.02
CA ARG A 112 -15.49 -11.70 0.79
C ARG A 112 -14.95 -10.89 -0.37
N ALA A 113 -14.15 -11.55 -1.22
CA ALA A 113 -13.81 -10.98 -2.50
C ALA A 113 -14.97 -11.24 -3.46
N ARG A 114 -15.54 -10.21 -4.05
CA ARG A 114 -16.60 -10.38 -5.05
C ARG A 114 -16.58 -9.30 -6.11
N GLU A 115 -17.18 -9.58 -7.25
CA GLU A 115 -17.42 -8.55 -8.23
C GLU A 115 -18.45 -7.52 -7.71
N ALA A 116 -18.22 -6.25 -8.02
CA ALA A 116 -19.14 -5.16 -7.69
C ALA A 116 -20.49 -5.38 -8.39
N LYS A 117 -21.58 -5.32 -7.62
CA LYS A 117 -22.93 -5.66 -8.07
C LYS A 117 -23.88 -4.48 -7.94
N TYR A 118 -23.81 -3.79 -6.82
CA TYR A 118 -24.79 -2.78 -6.41
C TYR A 118 -24.29 -1.37 -6.63
N GLU A 119 -25.20 -0.40 -6.74
CA GLU A 119 -24.86 1.02 -6.80
C GLU A 119 -23.98 1.45 -5.60
N SER A 120 -24.33 1.00 -4.39
CA SER A 120 -23.58 1.26 -3.16
C SER A 120 -22.16 0.68 -3.17
N ASP A 121 -21.86 -0.31 -4.03
CA ASP A 121 -20.48 -0.79 -4.20
C ASP A 121 -19.65 0.24 -4.98
N PHE A 122 -20.24 0.89 -5.99
CA PHE A 122 -19.57 1.94 -6.76
C PHE A 122 -19.42 3.24 -5.96
N GLU A 123 -20.40 3.57 -5.10
CA GLU A 123 -20.28 4.67 -4.13
C GLU A 123 -19.06 4.45 -3.21
N ALA A 124 -18.95 3.27 -2.60
CA ALA A 124 -17.82 2.93 -1.75
C ALA A 124 -16.48 2.85 -2.50
N ILE A 125 -16.47 2.43 -3.78
CA ILE A 125 -15.27 2.52 -4.63
C ILE A 125 -14.86 3.99 -4.85
N ALA A 126 -15.82 4.89 -5.11
CA ALA A 126 -15.53 6.31 -5.25
C ALA A 126 -14.97 6.91 -3.96
N GLU A 127 -15.49 6.51 -2.80
CA GLU A 127 -14.94 6.89 -1.50
C GLU A 127 -13.49 6.41 -1.32
N LEU A 128 -13.21 5.15 -1.63
CA LEU A 128 -11.86 4.60 -1.53
C LEU A 128 -10.86 5.30 -2.45
N GLU A 129 -11.29 5.66 -3.66
CA GLU A 129 -10.44 6.30 -4.69
C GLU A 129 -9.93 7.68 -4.23
N GLN A 130 -10.62 8.34 -3.29
CA GLN A 130 -10.14 9.58 -2.68
C GLN A 130 -8.82 9.40 -1.92
N TYR A 131 -8.58 8.22 -1.35
CA TYR A 131 -7.30 7.92 -0.66
C TYR A 131 -6.14 7.67 -1.62
N HIS A 132 -6.43 7.54 -2.93
CA HIS A 132 -5.41 7.37 -3.97
C HIS A 132 -5.01 8.72 -4.58
N TYR A 133 -5.97 9.63 -4.79
CA TYR A 133 -5.72 10.99 -5.27
C TYR A 133 -5.54 11.94 -4.08
N ALA A 134 -4.29 12.08 -3.63
CA ALA A 134 -3.85 12.91 -2.51
C ALA A 134 -4.04 14.44 -2.69
N SER A 135 -5.11 14.87 -3.35
CA SER A 135 -5.48 16.26 -3.58
C SER A 135 -6.98 16.41 -3.35
N GLN A 136 -7.38 17.20 -2.35
CA GLN A 136 -8.78 17.61 -2.11
C GLN A 136 -9.44 18.28 -3.33
N LYS A 137 -8.67 18.60 -4.38
CA LYS A 137 -9.15 19.30 -5.59
C LYS A 137 -9.57 18.37 -6.72
N GLU A 138 -9.30 17.07 -6.66
CA GLU A 138 -9.73 16.13 -7.70
C GLU A 138 -11.02 15.43 -7.28
N LYS A 139 -12.11 15.75 -7.99
CA LYS A 139 -13.38 15.03 -7.86
C LYS A 139 -13.30 13.74 -8.67
N VAL A 140 -13.51 12.59 -8.03
CA VAL A 140 -13.21 11.26 -8.58
C VAL A 140 -14.41 10.56 -9.23
N ALA A 141 -15.63 11.03 -8.98
CA ALA A 141 -16.84 10.45 -9.54
C ALA A 141 -17.78 11.50 -10.16
N LEU A 142 -18.53 11.06 -11.17
CA LEU A 142 -19.66 11.76 -11.76
C LEU A 142 -20.94 11.23 -11.13
N TRP A 143 -21.82 12.14 -10.76
CA TRP A 143 -23.12 11.87 -10.14
C TRP A 143 -24.23 12.48 -10.97
N ARG A 144 -25.42 11.91 -10.89
CA ARG A 144 -26.60 12.39 -11.59
C ARG A 144 -27.83 12.35 -10.68
N CYS A 145 -28.58 13.46 -10.62
CA CYS A 145 -29.87 13.46 -9.94
C CYS A 145 -31.01 13.04 -10.87
N GLU A 146 -32.17 12.71 -10.30
CA GLU A 146 -33.36 12.33 -11.09
C GLU A 146 -33.85 13.43 -12.04
N ASN A 147 -33.60 14.71 -11.69
CA ASN A 147 -33.88 15.86 -12.56
C ASN A 147 -32.91 15.99 -13.75
N GLY A 148 -31.94 15.09 -13.88
CA GLY A 148 -31.06 14.96 -15.03
C GLY A 148 -29.77 15.76 -14.98
N HIS A 149 -29.52 16.55 -13.92
CA HIS A 149 -28.27 17.28 -13.74
C HIS A 149 -27.13 16.31 -13.44
N ILE A 150 -25.98 16.51 -14.10
CA ILE A 150 -24.74 15.76 -13.87
C ILE A 150 -23.74 16.68 -13.20
N PHE A 151 -23.09 16.21 -12.15
CA PHE A 151 -22.08 16.96 -11.42
C PHE A 151 -20.98 16.05 -10.91
N GLU A 152 -19.84 16.64 -10.58
CA GLU A 152 -18.71 15.89 -10.01
C GLU A 152 -18.77 15.98 -8.48
N ALA A 153 -18.51 14.87 -7.79
CA ALA A 153 -18.38 14.83 -6.34
C ALA A 153 -17.59 13.58 -5.90
N ASN A 154 -17.10 13.63 -4.67
CA ASN A 154 -16.30 12.54 -4.07
C ASN A 154 -17.16 11.61 -3.21
N THR A 155 -18.19 12.15 -2.58
CA THR A 155 -19.20 11.45 -1.78
C THR A 155 -20.57 11.76 -2.36
N ARG A 156 -21.58 10.97 -1.96
CA ARG A 156 -22.97 11.29 -2.28
C ARG A 156 -23.36 12.58 -1.56
N GLU A 157 -23.66 13.62 -2.32
CA GLU A 157 -24.17 14.90 -1.83
C GLU A 157 -25.45 15.28 -2.57
N ALA A 158 -26.26 16.16 -1.98
CA ALA A 158 -27.45 16.69 -2.63
C ALA A 158 -27.05 17.42 -3.93
N CYS A 159 -27.92 17.36 -4.94
CA CYS A 159 -27.65 17.97 -6.23
C CYS A 159 -27.37 19.48 -6.08
N PRO A 160 -26.20 20.00 -6.50
CA PRO A 160 -25.85 21.41 -6.29
C PRO A 160 -26.67 22.37 -7.15
N VAL A 161 -27.41 21.85 -8.14
CA VAL A 161 -28.23 22.65 -9.06
C VAL A 161 -29.69 22.75 -8.59
N CYS A 162 -30.27 21.64 -8.13
CA CYS A 162 -31.70 21.58 -7.79
C CYS A 162 -32.00 21.11 -6.37
N GLY A 163 -31.00 20.85 -5.53
CA GLY A 163 -31.16 20.46 -4.12
C GLY A 163 -31.74 19.06 -3.86
N SER A 164 -31.94 18.23 -4.90
CA SER A 164 -32.48 16.87 -4.74
C SER A 164 -31.47 15.95 -4.05
N GLU A 165 -31.94 15.16 -3.07
CA GLU A 165 -31.16 14.11 -2.39
C GLU A 165 -31.17 12.77 -3.15
N GLU A 166 -32.04 12.64 -4.15
CA GLU A 166 -32.12 11.49 -5.06
C GLU A 166 -31.06 11.61 -6.15
N VAL A 167 -29.84 11.23 -5.76
CA VAL A 167 -28.62 11.34 -6.54
C VAL A 167 -27.99 9.96 -6.67
N HIS A 168 -27.61 9.62 -7.90
CA HIS A 168 -27.05 8.33 -8.26
C HIS A 168 -25.64 8.48 -8.81
N ILE A 169 -24.76 7.53 -8.49
CA ILE A 169 -23.40 7.53 -9.04
C ILE A 169 -23.44 7.14 -10.51
N LEU A 170 -22.96 8.01 -11.40
CA LEU A 170 -22.99 7.76 -12.84
C LEU A 170 -21.75 7.00 -13.31
N GLU A 171 -20.56 7.46 -12.90
CA GLU A 171 -19.28 6.92 -13.38
C GLU A 171 -18.12 7.25 -12.44
N ILE A 172 -17.18 6.33 -12.31
CA ILE A 172 -15.89 6.57 -11.66
C ILE A 172 -14.93 7.12 -12.72
N LYS A 173 -14.38 8.31 -12.51
CA LYS A 173 -13.51 8.97 -13.49
C LYS A 173 -12.29 8.10 -13.82
N GLY A 174 -11.94 8.08 -15.10
CA GLY A 174 -10.82 7.30 -15.61
C GLY A 174 -11.06 5.78 -15.67
N SER A 175 -12.27 5.31 -15.38
CA SER A 175 -12.74 3.98 -15.79
C SER A 175 -13.40 4.07 -17.17
N THR A 176 -13.56 2.93 -17.84
CA THR A 176 -14.34 2.84 -19.09
C THR A 176 -15.53 1.90 -18.85
N PRO A 177 -16.47 1.78 -19.81
CA PRO A 177 -17.51 0.75 -19.73
C PRO A 177 -16.92 -0.67 -19.69
N ALA A 178 -15.76 -0.88 -20.31
CA ALA A 178 -15.08 -2.17 -20.30
C ALA A 178 -14.47 -2.53 -18.93
N SER A 179 -14.31 -1.54 -18.03
CA SER A 179 -13.77 -1.77 -16.69
C SER A 179 -14.68 -2.64 -15.84
N ARG A 180 -14.11 -3.68 -15.24
CA ARG A 180 -14.75 -4.55 -14.24
C ARG A 180 -14.10 -4.29 -12.88
N PHE A 181 -14.87 -4.40 -11.79
CA PHE A 181 -14.41 -4.07 -10.45
C PHE A 181 -14.59 -5.26 -9.51
N LEU A 182 -13.49 -5.67 -8.88
CA LEU A 182 -13.50 -6.60 -7.75
C LEU A 182 -13.40 -5.78 -6.47
N ILE A 183 -14.23 -6.08 -5.48
CA ILE A 183 -14.17 -5.47 -4.15
C ILE A 183 -13.83 -6.55 -3.11
N ILE A 184 -13.17 -6.13 -2.03
CA ILE A 184 -12.95 -6.96 -0.85
C ILE A 184 -13.79 -6.39 0.30
N GLU A 185 -14.81 -7.14 0.68
CA GLU A 185 -15.71 -6.79 1.76
C GLU A 185 -15.23 -7.39 3.08
N LEU A 186 -15.39 -6.64 4.17
CA LEU A 186 -15.24 -7.16 5.52
C LEU A 186 -16.61 -7.71 5.97
N VAL A 187 -16.68 -9.04 6.10
CA VAL A 187 -17.95 -9.75 6.39
C VAL A 187 -18.34 -9.57 7.85
N GLU A 188 -17.37 -9.75 8.75
CA GLU A 188 -17.51 -9.54 10.18
C GLU A 188 -16.81 -8.24 10.54
N ARG A 189 -17.59 -7.15 10.53
CA ARG A 189 -17.12 -5.79 10.80
C ARG A 189 -17.80 -5.21 12.03
N GLU A 190 -17.06 -4.41 12.77
CA GLU A 190 -17.64 -3.52 13.78
C GLU A 190 -18.38 -2.34 13.11
N GLU A 191 -19.28 -1.67 13.83
CA GLU A 191 -20.10 -0.58 13.25
C GLU A 191 -19.26 0.57 12.69
N TYR A 192 -18.08 0.82 13.27
CA TYR A 192 -17.15 1.87 12.85
C TYR A 192 -16.22 1.44 11.71
N GLU A 193 -16.17 0.14 11.36
CA GLU A 193 -15.28 -0.36 10.31
C GLU A 193 -15.91 -0.22 8.92
N PRO A 194 -15.10 0.09 7.88
CA PRO A 194 -15.62 0.22 6.54
C PRO A 194 -16.12 -1.12 6.00
N ARG A 195 -17.22 -1.10 5.24
CA ARG A 195 -17.78 -2.29 4.57
C ARG A 195 -16.81 -2.86 3.53
N ILE A 196 -16.22 -1.98 2.71
CA ILE A 196 -15.29 -2.34 1.64
C ILE A 196 -13.90 -1.87 2.03
N LEU A 197 -12.95 -2.80 2.10
CA LEU A 197 -11.56 -2.52 2.49
C LEU A 197 -10.69 -2.14 1.29
N SER A 198 -10.99 -2.69 0.13
CA SER A 198 -10.21 -2.46 -1.09
C SER A 198 -11.01 -2.78 -2.35
N TYR A 199 -10.50 -2.30 -3.49
CA TYR A 199 -10.96 -2.74 -4.79
C TYR A 199 -9.80 -2.90 -5.78
N VAL A 200 -10.04 -3.74 -6.79
CA VAL A 200 -9.17 -3.93 -7.95
C VAL A 200 -9.98 -3.68 -9.20
N ARG A 201 -9.47 -2.82 -10.09
CA ARG A 201 -10.07 -2.54 -11.39
C ARG A 201 -9.32 -3.28 -12.49
N ILE A 202 -10.05 -4.08 -13.24
CA ILE A 202 -9.56 -4.83 -14.40
C ILE A 202 -10.09 -4.17 -15.67
N ASP A 203 -9.16 -3.82 -16.55
CA ASP A 203 -9.43 -3.26 -17.87
C ASP A 203 -8.88 -4.24 -18.94
N PRO A 204 -9.35 -4.16 -20.20
CA PRO A 204 -8.60 -4.74 -21.32
C PRO A 204 -7.18 -4.15 -21.36
N PRO A 205 -6.20 -4.87 -21.93
CA PRO A 205 -4.88 -4.30 -22.19
C PRO A 205 -4.97 -2.99 -23.00
N ILE A 206 -4.00 -2.10 -22.82
CA ILE A 206 -3.94 -0.86 -23.63
C ILE A 206 -3.81 -1.27 -25.11
N PRO A 207 -4.38 -0.54 -26.09
CA PRO A 207 -4.25 -0.92 -27.50
C PRO A 207 -2.80 -0.92 -28.01
N LEU A 208 -2.00 0.08 -27.64
CA LEU A 208 -0.61 0.22 -28.07
C LEU A 208 0.35 0.33 -26.88
N MET A 209 1.52 -0.28 -26.99
CA MET A 209 2.58 -0.11 -26.01
C MET A 209 3.94 -0.06 -26.68
N HIS A 210 4.72 0.95 -26.34
CA HIS A 210 6.09 1.12 -26.83
C HIS A 210 7.04 1.10 -25.64
N ARG A 211 8.22 0.53 -25.82
CA ARG A 211 9.29 0.46 -24.82
C ARG A 211 10.31 1.57 -25.06
N ARG A 212 10.73 2.25 -23.99
CA ARG A 212 11.89 3.15 -24.02
C ARG A 212 13.13 2.35 -23.64
N LEU A 213 14.16 2.38 -24.47
CA LEU A 213 15.44 1.75 -24.19
C LEU A 213 16.34 2.70 -23.36
N PRO A 214 17.35 2.17 -22.64
CA PRO A 214 18.27 2.99 -21.84
C PRO A 214 19.05 4.04 -22.65
N ASN A 215 19.29 3.78 -23.94
CA ASN A 215 19.94 4.71 -24.87
C ASN A 215 19.00 5.84 -25.37
N GLY A 216 17.72 5.81 -24.97
CA GLY A 216 16.70 6.79 -25.38
C GLY A 216 15.87 6.39 -26.60
N ASP A 217 16.23 5.31 -27.29
CA ASP A 217 15.49 4.83 -28.45
C ASP A 217 14.11 4.27 -28.06
N LEU A 218 13.18 4.33 -29.01
CA LEU A 218 11.83 3.84 -28.84
C LEU A 218 11.60 2.57 -29.66
N GLU A 219 11.26 1.50 -28.96
CA GLU A 219 10.81 0.28 -29.58
C GLU A 219 9.28 0.21 -29.63
N ARG A 220 8.73 0.22 -30.84
CA ARG A 220 7.28 0.19 -31.05
C ARG A 220 6.71 -1.20 -30.84
N ASN A 221 5.46 -1.24 -30.40
CA ASN A 221 4.65 -2.43 -30.15
C ASN A 221 5.40 -3.57 -29.43
N ILE A 222 6.10 -3.25 -28.34
CA ILE A 222 6.95 -4.22 -27.63
C ILE A 222 6.19 -5.50 -27.24
N ARG A 223 4.90 -5.40 -26.91
CA ARG A 223 4.08 -6.58 -26.58
C ARG A 223 4.01 -7.60 -27.72
N GLU A 224 3.82 -7.14 -28.95
CA GLU A 224 3.72 -7.99 -30.15
C GLU A 224 5.06 -8.63 -30.53
N LYS A 225 6.17 -8.09 -30.03
CA LYS A 225 7.51 -8.67 -30.21
C LYS A 225 7.81 -9.77 -29.20
N VAL A 226 7.20 -9.69 -28.02
CA VAL A 226 7.46 -10.61 -26.91
C VAL A 226 6.43 -11.74 -26.89
N PHE A 227 5.17 -11.44 -27.16
CA PHE A 227 4.03 -12.34 -27.03
C PHE A 227 3.24 -12.42 -28.35
N PRO A 228 2.37 -13.44 -28.52
CA PRO A 228 1.47 -13.51 -29.67
C PRO A 228 0.60 -12.24 -29.80
N GLU A 229 0.46 -11.73 -31.02
CA GLU A 229 -0.30 -10.49 -31.31
C GLU A 229 -1.77 -10.61 -30.87
N ASP A 230 -2.38 -11.77 -31.11
CA ASP A 230 -3.78 -12.05 -30.82
C ASP A 230 -4.10 -12.12 -29.31
N TRP A 231 -3.08 -12.09 -28.44
CA TRP A 231 -3.27 -11.95 -27.00
C TRP A 231 -3.67 -10.53 -26.61
N PHE A 232 -3.33 -9.53 -27.43
CA PHE A 232 -3.59 -8.12 -27.13
C PHE A 232 -4.57 -7.47 -28.11
N HIS A 233 -4.94 -8.16 -29.18
CA HIS A 233 -5.84 -7.64 -30.20
C HIS A 233 -7.01 -8.58 -30.51
N PRO A 234 -8.18 -8.01 -30.86
CA PRO A 234 -8.52 -6.58 -30.79
C PRO A 234 -8.72 -6.09 -29.35
N ALA A 235 -8.02 -5.01 -28.97
CA ALA A 235 -8.23 -4.33 -27.69
C ALA A 235 -9.41 -3.35 -27.75
N PHE A 236 -9.89 -2.92 -26.58
CA PHE A 236 -10.90 -1.87 -26.47
C PHE A 236 -10.34 -0.51 -26.93
N TRP A 237 -10.72 -0.07 -28.14
CA TRP A 237 -10.20 1.16 -28.76
C TRP A 237 -11.30 1.99 -29.45
N PRO A 238 -12.22 2.59 -28.68
CA PRO A 238 -13.35 3.35 -29.23
C PRO A 238 -12.91 4.57 -30.03
N GLU A 239 -11.77 5.19 -29.72
CA GLU A 239 -11.24 6.35 -30.46
C GLU A 239 -10.93 5.99 -31.91
N LYS A 240 -10.29 4.83 -32.16
CA LYS A 240 -9.99 4.36 -33.51
C LYS A 240 -11.27 4.08 -34.31
N ILE A 241 -12.24 3.41 -33.67
CA ILE A 241 -13.54 3.12 -34.29
C ILE A 241 -14.30 4.43 -34.59
N MET A 242 -14.22 5.43 -33.72
CA MET A 242 -14.82 6.73 -33.96
C MET A 242 -14.21 7.40 -35.19
N GLU A 243 -12.90 7.35 -35.38
CA GLU A 243 -12.22 7.88 -36.56
C GLU A 243 -12.69 7.16 -37.84
N GLU A 244 -12.78 5.84 -37.81
CA GLU A 244 -13.28 5.01 -38.93
C GLU A 244 -14.74 5.37 -39.29
N LEU A 245 -15.63 5.41 -38.30
CA LEU A 245 -17.04 5.80 -38.48
C LEU A 245 -17.18 7.22 -39.03
N TYR A 246 -16.33 8.14 -38.55
CA TYR A 246 -16.32 9.52 -39.03
C TYR A 246 -15.94 9.61 -40.50
N ASP A 247 -14.95 8.84 -40.94
CA ASP A 247 -14.52 8.79 -42.33
C ASP A 247 -15.55 8.13 -43.24
N GLU A 248 -16.21 7.05 -42.79
CA GLU A 248 -17.33 6.44 -43.51
C GLU A 248 -18.50 7.40 -43.72
N LEU A 249 -18.86 8.16 -42.69
CA LEU A 249 -19.99 9.09 -42.73
C LEU A 249 -19.69 10.36 -43.52
N LYS A 250 -18.44 10.86 -43.46
CA LYS A 250 -17.98 11.98 -44.29
C LYS A 250 -18.08 11.64 -45.79
N ARG A 251 -17.92 10.36 -46.16
CA ARG A 251 -18.10 9.89 -47.54
C ARG A 251 -19.58 9.81 -47.95
N LYS A 252 -20.51 9.63 -47.00
CA LYS A 252 -21.96 9.42 -47.28
C LYS A 252 -22.84 10.68 -47.13
N TYR A 253 -22.48 11.66 -46.29
CA TYR A 253 -23.38 12.80 -45.97
C TYR A 253 -22.65 14.17 -45.87
N LYS A 254 -23.33 15.27 -46.25
CA LYS A 254 -22.89 16.66 -45.99
C LYS A 254 -23.10 17.01 -44.50
N ARG A 255 -22.00 17.32 -43.79
CA ARG A 255 -21.84 17.31 -42.33
C ARG A 255 -22.87 18.09 -41.49
N LYS A 256 -23.57 17.36 -40.60
CA LYS A 256 -23.98 17.82 -39.25
C LYS A 256 -24.37 16.63 -38.34
N ILE A 257 -23.44 15.70 -38.10
CA ILE A 257 -23.68 14.60 -37.14
C ILE A 257 -23.19 15.02 -35.76
N ALA A 258 -23.99 14.75 -34.73
CA ALA A 258 -23.62 15.02 -33.34
C ALA A 258 -22.48 14.07 -32.89
N ARG A 259 -21.34 14.64 -32.50
CA ARG A 259 -20.17 13.89 -31.99
C ARG A 259 -20.50 12.91 -30.85
N SER A 260 -21.50 13.25 -30.04
CA SER A 260 -21.97 12.40 -28.93
C SER A 260 -22.56 11.07 -29.39
N TYR A 261 -23.29 11.05 -30.51
CA TYR A 261 -23.87 9.82 -31.05
C TYR A 261 -22.79 8.89 -31.61
N LEU A 262 -21.82 9.46 -32.34
CA LEU A 262 -20.66 8.71 -32.85
C LEU A 262 -19.83 8.09 -31.73
N TRP A 263 -19.67 8.81 -30.62
CA TRP A 263 -18.95 8.30 -29.46
C TRP A 263 -19.64 7.09 -28.83
N GLU A 264 -20.96 7.18 -28.62
CA GLU A 264 -21.72 6.06 -28.07
C GLU A 264 -21.65 4.84 -29.00
N GLU A 265 -21.86 5.02 -30.31
CA GLU A 265 -21.76 3.92 -31.27
C GLU A 265 -20.38 3.27 -31.28
N ALA A 266 -19.32 4.09 -31.33
CA ALA A 266 -17.94 3.60 -31.30
C ALA A 266 -17.62 2.82 -30.02
N LYS A 267 -18.16 3.26 -28.88
CA LYS A 267 -18.01 2.61 -27.57
C LYS A 267 -18.66 1.24 -27.52
N TRP A 268 -19.90 1.10 -28.02
CA TRP A 268 -20.59 -0.19 -28.08
C TRP A 268 -19.94 -1.13 -29.07
N ARG A 269 -19.52 -0.63 -30.23
CA ARG A 269 -18.76 -1.41 -31.21
C ARG A 269 -17.41 -1.87 -30.65
N ALA A 270 -16.70 -1.02 -29.91
CA ALA A 270 -15.46 -1.40 -29.24
C ALA A 270 -15.68 -2.52 -28.22
N LEU A 271 -16.72 -2.45 -27.38
CA LEU A 271 -17.08 -3.54 -26.45
C LEU A 271 -17.36 -4.85 -27.21
N ALA A 272 -18.12 -4.76 -28.30
CA ALA A 272 -18.47 -5.92 -29.11
C ALA A 272 -17.25 -6.57 -29.76
N GLU A 273 -16.30 -5.78 -30.26
CA GLU A 273 -15.12 -6.28 -30.96
C GLU A 273 -14.01 -6.74 -29.99
N THR A 274 -13.90 -6.17 -28.78
CA THR A 274 -12.79 -6.46 -27.85
C THR A 274 -12.68 -7.95 -27.53
N ASN A 275 -11.52 -8.54 -27.77
CA ASN A 275 -11.31 -9.97 -27.59
C ASN A 275 -9.85 -10.34 -27.36
N THR A 276 -9.35 -10.03 -26.16
CA THR A 276 -7.94 -10.20 -25.79
C THR A 276 -7.71 -11.45 -24.95
N SER A 277 -6.51 -12.02 -24.99
CA SER A 277 -6.07 -13.06 -24.05
C SER A 277 -5.24 -12.50 -22.88
N GLY A 278 -4.88 -11.22 -22.92
CA GLY A 278 -4.36 -10.49 -21.77
C GLY A 278 -5.48 -9.84 -20.95
N ALA A 279 -5.18 -9.48 -19.72
CA ALA A 279 -5.98 -8.56 -18.92
C ALA A 279 -5.05 -7.55 -18.23
N ARG A 280 -5.58 -6.43 -17.78
CA ARG A 280 -4.79 -5.40 -17.10
C ARG A 280 -5.37 -5.05 -15.74
N ILE A 281 -4.56 -5.17 -14.69
CA ILE A 281 -4.84 -4.49 -13.42
C ILE A 281 -4.52 -3.02 -13.62
N ALA A 282 -5.57 -2.22 -13.80
CA ALA A 282 -5.46 -0.79 -14.01
C ALA A 282 -5.33 -0.04 -12.68
N ARG A 283 -6.04 -0.51 -11.64
CA ARG A 283 -6.06 0.08 -10.30
C ARG A 283 -6.16 -0.93 -9.18
N VAL A 284 -5.48 -0.63 -8.09
CA VAL A 284 -5.57 -1.34 -6.81
C VAL A 284 -5.58 -0.26 -5.74
N VAL A 285 -6.65 -0.22 -4.96
CA VAL A 285 -6.81 0.76 -3.89
C VAL A 285 -7.19 0.02 -2.63
N VAL A 286 -6.51 0.33 -1.53
CA VAL A 286 -6.74 -0.25 -0.22
C VAL A 286 -6.89 0.88 0.76
N HIS A 287 -7.87 0.75 1.65
CA HIS A 287 -8.13 1.68 2.73
C HIS A 287 -6.84 1.93 3.55
N PRO A 288 -6.47 3.18 3.86
CA PRO A 288 -5.18 3.53 4.47
C PRO A 288 -4.82 2.71 5.71
N ASP A 289 -5.78 2.53 6.61
CA ASP A 289 -5.57 1.81 7.88
C ASP A 289 -5.27 0.31 7.68
N TYR A 290 -5.65 -0.25 6.52
CA TYR A 290 -5.55 -1.67 6.19
C TYR A 290 -4.39 -1.98 5.21
N ARG A 291 -3.70 -0.96 4.67
CA ARG A 291 -2.60 -1.12 3.70
C ARG A 291 -1.43 -1.97 4.22
N SER A 292 -1.22 -1.96 5.54
CA SER A 292 -0.09 -2.66 6.17
C SER A 292 -0.36 -4.13 6.52
N ASP A 293 -1.58 -4.62 6.27
CA ASP A 293 -2.03 -5.93 6.75
C ASP A 293 -1.97 -7.03 5.67
N GLY A 294 -1.32 -6.77 4.54
CA GLY A 294 -1.21 -7.72 3.42
C GLY A 294 -2.49 -7.83 2.56
N LEU A 295 -3.53 -7.08 2.92
CA LEU A 295 -4.84 -7.09 2.24
C LEU A 295 -4.75 -6.62 0.79
N GLY A 296 -3.83 -5.72 0.47
CA GLY A 296 -3.59 -5.32 -0.92
C GLY A 296 -3.09 -6.48 -1.78
N GLN A 297 -2.12 -7.27 -1.29
CA GLN A 297 -1.63 -8.44 -2.02
C GLN A 297 -2.73 -9.50 -2.16
N LEU A 298 -3.55 -9.68 -1.13
CA LEU A 298 -4.71 -10.58 -1.18
C LEU A 298 -5.73 -10.12 -2.23
N SER A 299 -5.97 -8.81 -2.33
CA SER A 299 -6.86 -8.21 -3.33
C SER A 299 -6.39 -8.52 -4.75
N VAL A 300 -5.10 -8.35 -5.01
CA VAL A 300 -4.49 -8.66 -6.32
C VAL A 300 -4.60 -10.14 -6.62
N LYS A 301 -4.27 -11.03 -5.67
CA LYS A 301 -4.40 -12.49 -5.85
C LYS A 301 -5.84 -12.90 -6.18
N SER A 302 -6.80 -12.35 -5.47
CA SER A 302 -8.23 -12.60 -5.73
C SER A 302 -8.65 -12.13 -7.11
N ALA A 303 -8.11 -11.01 -7.58
CA ALA A 303 -8.35 -10.52 -8.94
C ALA A 303 -7.71 -11.42 -10.01
N LEU A 304 -6.55 -12.03 -9.74
CA LEU A 304 -5.94 -13.00 -10.65
C LEU A 304 -6.80 -14.27 -10.78
N ASP A 305 -7.31 -14.81 -9.66
CA ASP A 305 -8.24 -15.94 -9.65
C ASP A 305 -9.51 -15.61 -10.44
N TRP A 306 -10.12 -14.45 -10.15
CA TRP A 306 -11.30 -13.96 -10.86
C TRP A 306 -11.08 -13.83 -12.37
N VAL A 307 -9.95 -13.25 -12.78
CA VAL A 307 -9.59 -13.10 -14.21
C VAL A 307 -9.41 -14.46 -14.88
N ALA A 308 -8.73 -15.40 -14.22
CA ALA A 308 -8.49 -16.74 -14.76
C ALA A 308 -9.78 -17.54 -14.90
N GLU A 309 -10.63 -17.55 -13.88
CA GLU A 309 -11.86 -18.35 -13.82
C GLU A 309 -12.98 -17.79 -14.71
N ARG A 310 -13.11 -16.45 -14.77
CA ARG A 310 -14.23 -15.78 -15.46
C ARG A 310 -13.82 -15.10 -16.76
N ARG A 311 -12.54 -15.16 -17.13
CA ARG A 311 -11.98 -14.57 -18.36
C ARG A 311 -12.25 -13.07 -18.49
N ILE A 312 -12.05 -12.36 -17.39
CA ILE A 312 -12.35 -10.93 -17.24
C ILE A 312 -11.38 -10.08 -18.05
N PRO A 313 -11.84 -9.00 -18.70
CA PRO A 313 -13.19 -8.43 -18.56
C PRO A 313 -14.28 -8.95 -19.51
N GLU A 314 -13.92 -9.51 -20.66
CA GLU A 314 -14.84 -9.75 -21.78
C GLU A 314 -15.60 -11.07 -21.72
N MET A 315 -15.14 -12.02 -20.90
CA MET A 315 -15.73 -13.37 -20.75
C MET A 315 -15.71 -14.16 -22.06
N ARG A 316 -14.57 -14.13 -22.78
CA ARG A 316 -14.37 -14.75 -24.12
C ARG A 316 -13.13 -15.65 -24.16
N LYS A 317 -12.05 -15.21 -24.83
CA LYS A 317 -10.77 -15.92 -24.89
C LYS A 317 -10.23 -16.22 -23.49
N ARG A 318 -9.57 -17.37 -23.35
CA ARG A 318 -8.85 -17.74 -22.13
C ARG A 318 -7.75 -16.73 -21.86
N LYS A 319 -7.59 -16.34 -20.59
CA LYS A 319 -6.58 -15.36 -20.19
C LYS A 319 -5.24 -16.05 -19.93
N HIS A 320 -4.20 -15.62 -20.65
CA HIS A 320 -2.85 -16.17 -20.54
C HIS A 320 -1.97 -15.41 -19.55
N LEU A 321 -2.18 -14.09 -19.43
CA LEU A 321 -1.41 -13.22 -18.55
C LEU A 321 -2.23 -12.04 -18.03
N VAL A 322 -1.72 -11.42 -16.98
CA VAL A 322 -2.21 -10.14 -16.45
C VAL A 322 -1.06 -9.14 -16.39
N GLU A 323 -1.24 -7.97 -16.98
CA GLU A 323 -0.28 -6.88 -16.92
C GLU A 323 -0.70 -5.79 -15.92
N THR A 324 0.26 -5.02 -15.43
CA THR A 324 -0.01 -3.76 -14.73
C THR A 324 1.05 -2.73 -15.07
N ILE A 325 0.64 -1.46 -15.06
CA ILE A 325 1.53 -0.32 -15.27
C ILE A 325 1.52 0.51 -13.99
N ALA A 326 2.61 0.44 -13.24
CA ALA A 326 2.65 0.98 -11.89
C ALA A 326 3.97 1.72 -11.61
N GLN A 327 3.92 3.06 -11.57
CA GLN A 327 5.08 3.87 -11.17
C GLN A 327 5.53 3.60 -9.73
N MET A 328 4.58 3.30 -8.84
CA MET A 328 4.88 3.00 -7.44
C MET A 328 5.67 1.70 -7.25
N ALA A 329 5.67 0.81 -8.25
CA ALA A 329 6.45 -0.44 -8.19
C ALA A 329 7.96 -0.20 -8.11
N ARG A 330 8.46 0.99 -8.49
CA ARG A 330 9.87 1.38 -8.30
C ARG A 330 10.27 1.52 -6.84
N TYR A 331 9.32 1.86 -5.98
CA TYR A 331 9.56 2.25 -4.59
C TYR A 331 9.01 1.24 -3.59
N ASN A 332 8.24 0.25 -4.07
CA ASN A 332 7.63 -0.78 -3.26
C ASN A 332 7.48 -2.08 -4.06
N PRO A 333 7.95 -3.24 -3.55
CA PRO A 333 7.85 -4.54 -4.21
C PRO A 333 6.42 -5.15 -4.13
N PHE A 334 5.37 -4.32 -4.11
CA PHE A 334 3.99 -4.74 -3.85
C PHE A 334 3.51 -5.83 -4.82
N PHE A 335 3.66 -5.60 -6.13
CA PHE A 335 3.27 -6.55 -7.17
C PHE A 335 4.25 -7.73 -7.28
N GLU A 336 5.54 -7.50 -7.05
CA GLU A 336 6.56 -8.54 -7.08
C GLU A 336 6.35 -9.58 -5.97
N LYS A 337 5.93 -9.14 -4.78
CA LYS A 337 5.52 -10.02 -3.67
C LYS A 337 4.31 -10.89 -4.00
N VAL A 338 3.49 -10.50 -4.97
CA VAL A 338 2.38 -11.33 -5.48
C VAL A 338 2.89 -12.32 -6.52
N GLY A 339 4.00 -12.02 -7.20
CA GLY A 339 4.60 -12.87 -8.24
C GLY A 339 4.71 -12.19 -9.61
N PHE A 340 4.34 -10.91 -9.73
CA PHE A 340 4.54 -10.18 -10.97
C PHE A 340 6.03 -10.00 -11.27
N LYS A 341 6.40 -10.06 -12.55
CA LYS A 341 7.75 -9.82 -13.06
C LYS A 341 7.78 -8.52 -13.83
N PHE A 342 8.73 -7.65 -13.50
CA PHE A 342 9.04 -6.48 -14.29
C PHE A 342 9.75 -6.90 -15.57
N LEU A 343 9.30 -6.39 -16.72
CA LEU A 343 9.91 -6.69 -18.01
C LEU A 343 10.51 -5.45 -18.68
N TRP A 344 9.77 -4.34 -18.72
CA TRP A 344 10.23 -3.11 -19.36
C TRP A 344 9.48 -1.87 -18.88
N GLU A 345 9.96 -0.71 -19.33
CA GLU A 345 9.28 0.56 -19.16
C GLU A 345 8.58 1.00 -20.44
N THR A 346 7.42 1.64 -20.31
CA THR A 346 6.75 2.31 -21.43
C THR A 346 7.60 3.44 -22.00
N ALA A 347 7.23 3.96 -23.17
CA ALA A 347 7.80 5.17 -23.78
C ALA A 347 7.94 6.35 -22.81
N SER A 348 6.96 6.46 -21.90
CA SER A 348 6.84 7.49 -20.86
C SER A 348 7.55 7.12 -19.54
N GLY A 349 8.37 6.06 -19.54
CA GLY A 349 9.14 5.61 -18.38
C GLY A 349 8.27 5.00 -17.27
N ARG A 350 7.10 4.44 -17.60
CA ARG A 350 6.25 3.76 -16.61
C ARG A 350 6.59 2.27 -16.57
N PRO A 351 6.92 1.70 -15.41
CA PRO A 351 7.20 0.27 -15.32
C PRO A 351 6.00 -0.58 -15.68
N VAL A 352 6.24 -1.65 -16.44
CA VAL A 352 5.26 -2.65 -16.84
C VAL A 352 5.65 -3.98 -16.21
N LEU A 353 4.72 -4.57 -15.46
CA LEU A 353 4.90 -5.85 -14.81
C LEU A 353 3.85 -6.84 -15.30
N PHE A 354 4.22 -8.12 -15.39
CA PHE A 354 3.40 -9.20 -15.89
C PHE A 354 3.29 -10.35 -14.90
N TYR A 355 2.11 -10.96 -14.81
CA TYR A 355 1.86 -12.19 -14.08
C TYR A 355 1.36 -13.27 -15.07
N PRO A 356 2.05 -14.43 -15.17
CA PRO A 356 1.58 -15.52 -16.02
C PRO A 356 0.43 -16.27 -15.35
N LEU A 357 -0.71 -16.39 -16.04
CA LEU A 357 -1.82 -17.27 -15.64
C LEU A 357 -1.66 -18.69 -16.21
N THR A 358 -0.77 -18.86 -17.17
CA THR A 358 -0.55 -20.11 -17.92
C THR A 358 0.94 -20.41 -18.04
N GLU A 359 1.28 -21.69 -18.25
CA GLU A 359 2.67 -22.08 -18.45
C GLU A 359 3.28 -21.44 -19.69
N GLU A 360 2.52 -21.42 -20.79
CA GLU A 360 2.93 -20.76 -22.03
C GLU A 360 3.33 -19.30 -21.79
N ALA A 361 2.51 -18.52 -21.07
CA ALA A 361 2.86 -17.14 -20.73
C ALA A 361 4.12 -17.05 -19.86
N ARG A 362 4.34 -18.00 -18.95
CA ARG A 362 5.55 -18.04 -18.12
C ARG A 362 6.78 -18.26 -19.01
N GLU A 363 6.73 -19.20 -19.95
CA GLU A 363 7.82 -19.47 -20.87
C GLU A 363 8.17 -18.24 -21.71
N TYR A 364 7.17 -17.50 -22.22
CA TYR A 364 7.40 -16.24 -22.94
C TYR A 364 8.11 -15.19 -22.08
N ILE A 365 7.67 -15.01 -20.82
CA ILE A 365 8.27 -14.06 -19.86
C ILE A 365 9.72 -14.46 -19.56
N GLU A 366 9.97 -15.73 -19.23
CA GLU A 366 11.30 -16.23 -18.88
C GLU A 366 12.26 -16.18 -20.07
N ARG A 367 11.78 -16.54 -21.26
CA ARG A 367 12.55 -16.40 -22.51
C ARG A 367 12.97 -14.95 -22.73
N PHE A 368 12.04 -14.01 -22.58
CA PHE A 368 12.34 -12.59 -22.72
C PHE A 368 13.39 -12.11 -21.72
N LEU A 369 13.24 -12.47 -20.43
CA LEU A 369 14.21 -12.11 -19.39
C LEU A 369 15.62 -12.66 -19.67
N ARG A 370 15.72 -13.81 -20.35
CA ARG A 370 17.00 -14.45 -20.69
C ARG A 370 17.63 -13.90 -21.98
N GLU A 371 16.83 -13.57 -22.98
CA GLU A 371 17.30 -13.31 -24.35
C GLU A 371 17.36 -11.81 -24.69
N ASP A 372 16.53 -10.98 -24.07
CA ASP A 372 16.50 -9.55 -24.36
C ASP A 372 17.63 -8.80 -23.62
N ALA A 373 18.47 -8.10 -24.38
CA ALA A 373 19.66 -7.41 -23.86
C ALA A 373 19.35 -6.26 -22.88
N TYR A 374 18.09 -5.80 -22.82
CA TYR A 374 17.66 -4.69 -21.97
C TYR A 374 16.69 -5.13 -20.87
N ALA A 375 16.36 -6.43 -20.80
CA ALA A 375 15.52 -6.97 -19.75
C ALA A 375 16.27 -7.01 -18.40
N PRO A 376 15.56 -6.87 -17.27
CA PRO A 376 16.14 -7.08 -15.95
C PRO A 376 16.52 -8.56 -15.75
N GLU A 377 17.69 -8.85 -15.16
CA GLU A 377 18.20 -10.22 -14.98
C GLU A 377 17.23 -11.17 -14.24
N ASP A 378 16.56 -10.68 -13.19
CA ASP A 378 15.71 -11.48 -12.29
C ASP A 378 14.21 -11.13 -12.39
N GLY A 379 13.86 -10.23 -13.31
CA GLY A 379 12.52 -9.66 -13.41
C GLY A 379 12.14 -8.79 -12.20
N ARG A 380 13.11 -8.29 -11.42
CA ARG A 380 12.86 -7.37 -10.31
C ARG A 380 13.15 -5.93 -10.71
N LEU A 381 12.20 -5.06 -10.41
CA LEU A 381 12.29 -3.62 -10.50
C LEU A 381 12.74 -3.01 -9.18
N TRP A 382 12.12 -3.40 -8.06
CA TRP A 382 12.44 -2.81 -6.77
C TRP A 382 13.69 -3.46 -6.18
N ARG A 383 14.64 -2.63 -5.76
CA ARG A 383 15.84 -3.05 -5.04
C ARG A 383 16.05 -2.15 -3.83
N PRO A 384 16.47 -2.70 -2.67
CA PRO A 384 16.86 -1.88 -1.52
C PRO A 384 17.91 -0.85 -1.93
N SER A 385 17.65 0.42 -1.63
CA SER A 385 18.48 1.56 -2.03
C SER A 385 19.16 2.21 -0.82
N TYR A 386 18.70 1.97 0.40
CA TYR A 386 19.35 2.47 1.62
C TYR A 386 20.84 2.06 1.69
N GLY A 387 21.11 0.79 1.38
CA GLY A 387 22.46 0.22 1.33
C GLY A 387 23.08 -0.01 2.71
N LYS A 388 24.40 -0.24 2.72
CA LYS A 388 25.20 -0.38 3.94
C LYS A 388 25.81 0.95 4.37
N VAL A 389 26.12 1.07 5.65
CA VAL A 389 26.95 2.14 6.20
C VAL A 389 28.37 1.61 6.44
N GLU A 390 29.34 2.52 6.56
CA GLU A 390 30.67 2.16 7.03
C GLU A 390 30.59 1.77 8.52
N PRO A 391 30.87 0.51 8.90
CA PRO A 391 30.78 0.10 10.30
C PRO A 391 31.79 0.85 11.19
N LEU A 392 31.56 0.85 12.50
CA LEU A 392 32.55 1.30 13.46
C LEU A 392 33.86 0.49 13.31
N THR A 393 35.01 1.15 13.34
CA THR A 393 36.32 0.47 13.20
C THR A 393 36.71 -0.38 14.41
N GLY A 394 36.04 -0.18 15.55
CA GLY A 394 36.24 -0.93 16.78
C GLY A 394 35.08 -0.78 17.75
N PRO A 395 35.15 -1.42 18.94
CA PRO A 395 34.09 -1.35 19.93
C PRO A 395 34.06 0.01 20.66
N ILE A 396 32.90 0.35 21.19
CA ILE A 396 32.78 1.42 22.20
C ILE A 396 33.02 0.77 23.57
N ARG A 397 34.01 1.26 24.33
CA ARG A 397 34.39 0.68 25.62
C ARG A 397 34.10 1.61 26.77
N PHE A 398 33.45 1.07 27.80
CA PHE A 398 33.29 1.71 29.10
C PHE A 398 34.34 1.15 30.05
N ILE A 399 35.20 2.01 30.59
CA ILE A 399 36.28 1.62 31.51
C ILE A 399 36.09 2.35 32.84
N ASN A 400 35.60 1.62 33.85
CA ASN A 400 35.32 2.11 35.20
C ASN A 400 34.46 3.39 35.25
N VAL A 401 33.50 3.50 34.34
CA VAL A 401 32.72 4.74 34.13
C VAL A 401 31.76 4.99 35.28
N SER A 402 31.88 6.16 35.90
CA SER A 402 31.01 6.64 36.96
C SER A 402 30.43 8.01 36.62
N LYS A 403 29.19 8.26 37.03
CA LYS A 403 28.53 9.57 36.87
C LYS A 403 27.81 9.95 38.14
N VAL A 404 28.21 11.08 38.71
CA VAL A 404 27.57 11.73 39.85
C VAL A 404 27.06 13.09 39.39
N PHE A 405 25.82 13.43 39.75
CA PHE A 405 25.31 14.79 39.62
C PHE A 405 25.37 15.46 40.98
N GLU A 406 25.92 16.67 41.02
CA GLU A 406 25.91 17.51 42.20
C GLU A 406 24.82 18.57 42.03
N SER A 407 23.98 18.75 43.04
CA SER A 407 22.99 19.81 43.07
C SER A 407 23.15 20.58 44.37
N GLU A 408 23.43 21.87 44.23
CA GLU A 408 23.52 22.78 45.36
C GLU A 408 22.11 23.33 45.64
N LEU A 409 21.53 22.91 46.75
CA LEU A 409 20.27 23.48 47.23
C LEU A 409 20.58 24.73 48.03
N ASP A 410 20.51 25.89 47.35
CA ASP A 410 20.56 27.19 48.00
C ASP A 410 19.13 27.72 48.25
N ILE A 411 18.90 28.20 49.46
CA ILE A 411 17.64 28.85 49.86
C ILE A 411 17.70 30.37 49.64
N LYS A 412 18.86 30.92 49.27
CA LYS A 412 19.03 32.32 48.91
C LYS A 412 18.31 32.60 47.59
N GLY A 413 17.28 33.46 47.66
CA GLY A 413 16.46 33.85 46.51
C GLY A 413 14.99 33.42 46.60
N LEU A 414 14.62 32.58 47.57
CA LEU A 414 13.23 32.26 47.88
C LEU A 414 12.62 33.32 48.80
N PRO A 415 11.28 33.56 48.76
CA PRO A 415 10.59 34.39 49.75
C PRO A 415 10.90 33.98 51.20
N GLU A 416 10.93 34.94 52.11
CA GLU A 416 11.37 34.75 53.50
C GLU A 416 10.54 33.68 54.23
N GLU A 417 9.22 33.68 54.03
CA GLU A 417 8.29 32.68 54.57
C GLU A 417 8.64 31.24 54.12
N ILE A 418 9.07 31.08 52.86
CA ILE A 418 9.49 29.77 52.31
C ILE A 418 10.87 29.39 52.87
N GLN A 419 11.77 30.36 53.02
CA GLN A 419 13.07 30.11 53.64
C GLN A 419 12.92 29.67 55.10
N GLU A 420 12.04 30.32 55.87
CA GLU A 420 11.77 29.95 57.26
C GLU A 420 11.15 28.56 57.37
N LEU A 421 10.18 28.24 56.50
CA LEU A 421 9.59 26.90 56.39
C LEU A 421 10.67 25.84 56.09
N LEU A 422 11.49 26.05 55.05
CA LEU A 422 12.56 25.12 54.67
C LEU A 422 13.61 24.98 55.79
N LYS A 423 13.98 26.08 56.46
CA LYS A 423 14.86 26.05 57.64
C LYS A 423 14.24 25.27 58.81
N ALA A 424 12.93 25.39 59.03
CA ALA A 424 12.20 24.64 60.06
C ALA A 424 12.16 23.13 59.78
N PHE A 425 12.14 22.73 58.50
CA PHE A 425 12.34 21.34 58.07
C PHE A 425 13.81 20.91 57.96
N GLY A 426 14.76 21.75 58.42
CA GLY A 426 16.19 21.44 58.44
C GLY A 426 16.89 21.55 57.08
N VAL A 427 16.25 22.13 56.07
CA VAL A 427 16.84 22.35 54.74
C VAL A 427 17.65 23.65 54.77
N ARG A 428 18.98 23.51 54.91
CA ARG A 428 19.98 24.58 54.75
C ARG A 428 20.78 24.33 53.47
N HIS A 429 21.67 25.27 53.12
CA HIS A 429 22.64 25.09 52.03
C HIS A 429 23.25 23.68 52.09
N ARG A 430 22.97 22.88 51.05
CA ARG A 430 23.34 21.47 50.99
C ARG A 430 23.73 21.10 49.58
N VAL A 431 24.94 20.59 49.43
CA VAL A 431 25.35 19.90 48.19
C VAL A 431 24.80 18.48 48.26
N ILE A 432 23.89 18.14 47.36
CA ILE A 432 23.38 16.78 47.18
C ILE A 432 24.15 16.15 46.02
N GLN A 433 24.99 15.16 46.33
CA GLN A 433 25.61 14.30 45.33
C GLN A 433 24.73 13.09 45.09
N ARG A 434 24.26 12.92 43.84
CA ARG A 434 23.45 11.77 43.42
C ARG A 434 24.26 10.92 42.43
N PRO A 435 24.86 9.80 42.88
CA PRO A 435 25.53 8.87 41.98
C PRO A 435 24.49 8.15 41.11
N VAL A 436 24.56 8.37 39.80
CA VAL A 436 23.64 7.80 38.81
C VAL A 436 24.22 6.53 38.17
N LEU A 437 25.52 6.50 37.87
CA LEU A 437 26.24 5.33 37.35
C LEU A 437 27.52 5.10 38.18
N ARG A 438 27.88 3.85 38.44
CA ARG A 438 29.02 3.46 39.30
C ARG A 438 29.84 2.37 38.61
N ASN A 439 31.09 2.68 38.27
CA ASN A 439 32.12 1.77 37.77
C ASN A 439 31.64 0.81 36.67
N LEU A 440 30.97 1.34 35.64
CA LEU A 440 30.50 0.54 34.52
C LEU A 440 31.68 0.05 33.67
N ASN A 441 31.67 -1.23 33.35
CA ASN A 441 32.68 -1.90 32.53
C ASN A 441 31.98 -2.82 31.52
N PHE A 442 31.94 -2.41 30.26
CA PHE A 442 31.39 -3.22 29.16
C PHE A 442 31.78 -2.66 27.79
N GLU A 443 31.55 -3.47 26.75
CA GLU A 443 31.86 -3.14 25.36
C GLU A 443 30.64 -3.34 24.46
N ILE A 444 30.55 -2.49 23.43
CA ILE A 444 29.54 -2.53 22.38
C ILE A 444 30.29 -2.81 21.07
N GLU A 445 30.05 -3.97 20.46
CA GLU A 445 30.74 -4.36 19.23
C GLU A 445 30.10 -3.69 17.99
N PRO A 446 30.87 -3.46 16.91
CA PRO A 446 30.33 -2.93 15.67
C PRO A 446 29.15 -3.75 15.13
N GLY A 447 28.05 -3.06 14.81
CA GLY A 447 26.83 -3.66 14.26
C GLY A 447 25.92 -4.33 15.29
N GLU A 448 26.24 -4.26 16.59
CA GLU A 448 25.35 -4.77 17.64
C GLU A 448 24.13 -3.85 17.82
N LEU A 449 22.95 -4.45 17.91
CA LEU A 449 21.73 -3.80 18.40
C LEU A 449 21.54 -4.15 19.88
N ILE A 450 21.73 -3.17 20.75
CA ILE A 450 21.57 -3.32 22.19
C ILE A 450 20.31 -2.59 22.65
N ALA A 451 19.45 -3.29 23.39
CA ALA A 451 18.33 -2.66 24.06
C ALA A 451 18.69 -2.32 25.51
N VAL A 452 18.36 -1.12 25.96
CA VAL A 452 18.64 -0.64 27.31
C VAL A 452 17.33 -0.57 28.11
N VAL A 453 17.26 -1.33 29.21
CA VAL A 453 16.05 -1.49 30.03
C VAL A 453 16.37 -1.14 31.48
N GLY A 454 15.44 -0.53 32.20
CA GLY A 454 15.65 -0.14 33.59
C GLY A 454 14.58 0.81 34.11
N ALA A 455 14.51 0.98 35.44
CA ALA A 455 13.55 1.88 36.07
C ALA A 455 13.71 3.34 35.61
N SER A 456 12.66 4.14 35.76
CA SER A 456 12.76 5.58 35.52
C SER A 456 13.77 6.21 36.47
N GLY A 457 14.58 7.15 35.97
CA GLY A 457 15.66 7.77 36.75
C GLY A 457 16.88 6.88 37.05
N ALA A 458 16.97 5.68 36.44
CA ALA A 458 18.11 4.77 36.64
C ALA A 458 19.42 5.21 35.94
N GLY A 459 19.39 6.24 35.09
CA GLY A 459 20.56 6.72 34.35
C GLY A 459 20.67 6.25 32.89
N LYS A 460 19.59 5.71 32.31
CA LYS A 460 19.54 5.26 30.91
C LYS A 460 19.85 6.39 29.92
N THR A 461 19.13 7.51 30.00
CA THR A 461 19.38 8.70 29.17
C THR A 461 20.78 9.25 29.41
N THR A 462 21.24 9.24 30.67
CA THR A 462 22.62 9.63 31.03
C THR A 462 23.64 8.76 30.30
N LEU A 463 23.40 7.45 30.16
CA LEU A 463 24.29 6.57 29.41
C LEU A 463 24.43 7.02 27.94
N LEU A 464 23.32 7.30 27.25
CA LEU A 464 23.36 7.79 25.86
C LEU A 464 24.09 9.14 25.76
N ARG A 465 23.86 10.05 26.72
CA ARG A 465 24.56 11.34 26.80
C ARG A 465 26.07 11.16 26.91
N LEU A 466 26.55 10.22 27.73
CA LEU A 466 27.98 9.98 27.89
C LEU A 466 28.62 9.43 26.60
N ILE A 467 27.96 8.53 25.89
CA ILE A 467 28.43 8.02 24.58
C ILE A 467 28.49 9.17 23.58
N LEU A 468 27.42 9.96 23.51
CA LEU A 468 27.32 11.10 22.59
C LEU A 468 28.41 12.15 22.89
N GLY A 469 28.67 12.40 24.17
CA GLY A 469 29.72 13.30 24.64
C GLY A 469 31.12 12.84 24.23
N ALA A 470 31.42 11.55 24.40
CA ALA A 470 32.66 10.95 23.96
C ALA A 470 32.80 11.02 22.42
N ALA A 471 31.75 10.67 21.68
CA ALA A 471 31.72 10.69 20.21
C ALA A 471 31.95 12.08 19.61
N ASN A 472 31.47 13.13 20.25
CA ASN A 472 31.59 14.51 19.75
C ASN A 472 32.69 15.33 20.45
N GLY A 473 33.41 14.75 21.43
CA GLY A 473 34.40 15.47 22.22
C GLY A 473 33.82 16.63 23.05
N TRP A 474 32.61 16.49 23.57
CA TRP A 474 31.95 17.54 24.35
C TRP A 474 32.52 17.66 25.76
N TRP A 475 32.67 18.91 26.24
CA TRP A 475 33.31 19.23 27.52
C TRP A 475 32.32 19.49 28.67
N GLU A 476 31.03 19.64 28.36
CA GLU A 476 29.99 19.91 29.36
C GLU A 476 29.86 18.76 30.35
N GLU A 477 29.70 19.09 31.63
CA GLU A 477 29.67 18.10 32.71
C GLU A 477 28.62 17.01 32.46
N ARG A 478 27.42 17.36 32.01
CA ARG A 478 26.33 16.40 31.78
C ARG A 478 26.63 15.31 30.73
N PHE A 479 27.59 15.55 29.83
CA PHE A 479 28.00 14.63 28.77
C PHE A 479 29.30 13.89 29.08
N ARG A 480 29.89 14.11 30.26
CA ARG A 480 31.15 13.47 30.66
C ARG A 480 31.01 12.60 31.90
N PRO A 481 31.77 11.50 31.95
CA PRO A 481 31.90 10.73 33.18
C PRO A 481 32.55 11.60 34.26
N THR A 482 32.10 11.43 35.50
CA THR A 482 32.76 12.02 36.68
C THR A 482 34.04 11.23 37.04
N GLY A 483 34.12 9.97 36.62
CA GLY A 483 35.31 9.13 36.74
C GLY A 483 35.29 7.98 35.74
N GLY A 484 36.47 7.44 35.42
CA GLY A 484 36.64 6.48 34.32
C GLY A 484 36.63 7.14 32.94
N GLU A 485 36.62 6.33 31.89
CA GLU A 485 36.73 6.79 30.50
C GLU A 485 35.83 5.98 29.56
N ILE A 486 35.36 6.63 28.50
CA ILE A 486 34.62 5.99 27.40
C ILE A 486 35.47 6.12 26.14
N GLU A 487 35.96 5.01 25.63
CA GLU A 487 36.66 4.95 24.35
C GLU A 487 35.63 4.78 23.23
N VAL A 488 35.74 5.63 22.21
CA VAL A 488 34.92 5.57 21.00
C VAL A 488 35.84 5.56 19.77
N PRO A 489 35.49 4.83 18.71
CA PRO A 489 36.24 4.87 17.45
C PRO A 489 36.24 6.25 16.80
N GLU A 490 37.30 6.60 16.07
CA GLU A 490 37.42 7.91 15.40
C GLU A 490 36.40 8.10 14.26
N ASN A 491 35.95 7.02 13.62
CA ASN A 491 35.01 7.07 12.50
C ASN A 491 33.54 7.14 12.94
N VAL A 492 33.25 7.41 14.22
CA VAL A 492 31.88 7.49 14.73
C VAL A 492 31.11 8.62 14.05
N LYS A 493 29.96 8.26 13.49
CA LYS A 493 28.93 9.13 12.97
C LYS A 493 27.63 8.81 13.69
N ALA A 494 27.40 9.53 14.79
CA ALA A 494 26.29 9.30 15.69
C ALA A 494 25.04 10.11 15.28
N SER A 495 23.90 9.43 15.19
CA SER A 495 22.58 10.08 15.17
C SER A 495 21.85 9.74 16.47
N VAL A 496 21.20 10.74 17.07
CA VAL A 496 20.58 10.60 18.39
C VAL A 496 19.15 11.12 18.42
N LEU A 497 18.30 10.43 19.17
CA LEU A 497 16.96 10.90 19.56
C LEU A 497 16.81 10.80 21.08
N ILE A 498 16.80 11.94 21.75
CA ILE A 498 16.44 12.07 23.17
C ILE A 498 15.30 13.10 23.24
N PRO A 499 14.05 12.68 23.51
CA PRO A 499 12.89 13.57 23.50
C PRO A 499 13.10 14.82 24.37
N GLY A 500 12.81 15.99 23.80
CA GLY A 500 12.97 17.29 24.45
C GLY A 500 14.41 17.81 24.62
N GLU A 501 15.44 17.04 24.24
CA GLU A 501 16.85 17.47 24.31
C GLU A 501 17.55 17.40 22.95
N PHE A 502 17.52 16.24 22.30
CA PHE A 502 18.11 15.99 20.99
C PHE A 502 17.07 15.43 20.05
N GLU A 503 16.51 16.28 19.20
CA GLU A 503 15.53 15.89 18.20
C GLU A 503 15.92 16.45 16.82
N PRO A 504 15.61 15.73 15.73
CA PRO A 504 15.76 16.27 14.40
C PRO A 504 14.95 17.55 14.23
N ASN A 505 15.58 18.60 13.72
CA ASN A 505 14.91 19.86 13.40
C ASN A 505 14.28 19.77 12.01
N PHE A 506 12.96 19.95 11.93
CA PHE A 506 12.21 20.02 10.68
C PHE A 506 11.88 21.47 10.36
N GLY A 507 12.20 21.92 9.15
CA GLY A 507 11.84 23.24 8.68
C GLY A 507 10.42 23.28 8.11
N SER A 508 10.22 24.16 7.13
CA SER A 508 8.95 24.32 6.42
C SER A 508 8.78 23.35 5.24
N GLU A 509 9.82 22.54 4.96
CA GLU A 509 9.78 21.49 3.95
C GLU A 509 8.83 20.34 4.30
N SER A 510 8.47 19.57 3.27
CA SER A 510 7.76 18.31 3.45
C SER A 510 8.67 17.22 4.03
N ILE A 511 8.11 16.19 4.65
CA ILE A 511 8.93 15.09 5.20
C ILE A 511 9.74 14.34 4.15
N LEU A 512 9.22 14.17 2.93
CA LEU A 512 9.97 13.51 1.85
C LEU A 512 11.15 14.37 1.44
N GLU A 513 10.93 15.67 1.27
CA GLU A 513 12.00 16.62 0.94
C GLU A 513 13.06 16.66 2.04
N HIS A 514 12.66 16.65 3.31
CA HIS A 514 13.57 16.61 4.46
C HIS A 514 14.50 15.40 4.40
N VAL A 515 13.92 14.20 4.26
CA VAL A 515 14.69 12.94 4.18
C VAL A 515 15.57 12.92 2.93
N TYR A 516 15.03 13.33 1.77
CA TYR A 516 15.77 13.39 0.52
C TYR A 516 16.97 14.33 0.58
N ARG A 517 16.84 15.52 1.19
CA ARG A 517 17.96 16.47 1.34
C ARG A 517 19.13 15.90 2.12
N LYS A 518 18.86 15.02 3.10
CA LYS A 518 19.89 14.33 3.90
C LYS A 518 20.57 13.21 3.12
N ILE A 519 19.80 12.30 2.51
CA ILE A 519 20.35 11.09 1.88
C ILE A 519 20.74 11.27 0.41
N ARG A 520 20.19 12.29 -0.27
CA ARG A 520 20.41 12.62 -1.70
C ARG A 520 20.09 11.48 -2.68
N ASP A 521 19.22 10.57 -2.25
CA ASP A 521 18.70 9.46 -3.05
C ASP A 521 17.19 9.34 -2.79
N ILE A 522 16.40 9.50 -3.86
CA ILE A 522 14.94 9.48 -3.76
C ILE A 522 14.39 8.08 -3.43
N ASN A 523 15.00 7.02 -3.96
CA ASN A 523 14.56 5.65 -3.70
C ASN A 523 14.83 5.29 -2.25
N ALA A 524 16.03 5.63 -1.74
CA ALA A 524 16.38 5.43 -0.35
C ALA A 524 15.51 6.27 0.59
N ALA A 525 15.18 7.52 0.23
CA ALA A 525 14.30 8.37 1.02
C ALA A 525 12.89 7.77 1.18
N VAL A 526 12.30 7.31 0.07
CA VAL A 526 10.99 6.65 0.08
C VAL A 526 11.06 5.32 0.83
N GLU A 527 12.13 4.54 0.66
CA GLU A 527 12.35 3.29 1.39
C GLU A 527 12.37 3.53 2.91
N ILE A 528 13.15 4.50 3.40
CA ILE A 528 13.23 4.82 4.82
C ILE A 528 11.85 5.22 5.36
N LEU A 529 11.12 6.10 4.66
CA LEU A 529 9.77 6.51 5.07
C LEU A 529 8.81 5.33 5.12
N ASN A 530 8.81 4.46 4.09
CA ASN A 530 8.01 3.23 4.05
C ASN A 530 8.33 2.30 5.22
N ARG A 531 9.62 2.15 5.55
CA ARG A 531 10.06 1.29 6.66
C ARG A 531 9.76 1.90 8.02
N ALA A 532 9.82 3.22 8.15
CA ALA A 532 9.33 3.95 9.32
C ALA A 532 7.79 3.92 9.45
N GLY A 533 7.06 3.34 8.48
CA GLY A 533 5.60 3.23 8.51
C GLY A 533 4.87 4.46 7.99
N LEU A 534 5.55 5.33 7.26
CA LEU A 534 4.99 6.52 6.60
C LEU A 534 4.83 6.28 5.10
N SER A 535 4.18 5.17 4.72
CA SER A 535 4.09 4.72 3.33
C SER A 535 2.96 5.36 2.51
N ASP A 536 2.17 6.25 3.11
CA ASP A 536 1.12 6.96 2.41
C ASP A 536 1.71 8.14 1.62
N ALA A 537 1.45 8.17 0.31
CA ALA A 537 1.93 9.22 -0.57
C ALA A 537 1.43 10.62 -0.18
N VAL A 538 0.25 10.72 0.47
CA VAL A 538 -0.24 11.99 1.02
C VAL A 538 0.76 12.55 2.03
N LEU A 539 1.31 11.69 2.88
CA LEU A 539 2.22 12.09 3.94
C LEU A 539 3.54 12.60 3.37
N TYR A 540 3.98 12.13 2.19
CA TYR A 540 5.23 12.61 1.59
C TYR A 540 5.26 14.12 1.36
N ARG A 541 4.10 14.74 1.12
CA ARG A 541 3.98 16.20 0.96
C ARG A 541 3.65 16.94 2.26
N ALA A 542 3.26 16.23 3.31
CA ALA A 542 2.94 16.84 4.59
C ALA A 542 4.19 17.43 5.24
N LYS A 543 4.01 18.58 5.87
CA LYS A 543 5.00 19.21 6.75
C LYS A 543 4.97 18.53 8.10
N PHE A 544 6.08 18.59 8.82
CA PHE A 544 6.18 18.00 10.16
C PHE A 544 5.09 18.51 11.12
N SER A 545 4.71 19.80 11.03
CA SER A 545 3.65 20.40 11.85
C SER A 545 2.26 19.81 11.59
N GLU A 546 2.00 19.31 10.39
CA GLU A 546 0.71 18.77 9.93
C GLU A 546 0.50 17.30 10.35
N LEU A 547 1.55 16.66 10.86
CA LEU A 547 1.53 15.26 11.26
C LEU A 547 0.92 15.08 12.67
N SER A 548 0.22 13.95 12.85
CA SER A 548 -0.15 13.45 14.18
C SER A 548 1.09 13.13 15.03
N THR A 549 0.94 13.05 16.35
CA THR A 549 2.06 12.77 17.27
C THR A 549 2.82 11.49 16.91
N GLY A 550 2.11 10.39 16.62
CA GLY A 550 2.76 9.14 16.20
C GLY A 550 3.37 9.18 14.79
N GLN A 551 2.86 10.02 13.89
CA GLN A 551 3.54 10.27 12.60
C GLN A 551 4.81 11.11 12.78
N LYS A 552 4.82 12.08 13.71
CA LYS A 552 6.00 12.87 14.07
C LYS A 552 7.12 12.00 14.62
N GLU A 553 6.83 11.06 15.52
CA GLU A 553 7.83 10.11 16.02
C GLU A 553 8.46 9.30 14.88
N ARG A 554 7.64 8.73 13.99
CA ARG A 554 8.13 8.00 12.81
C ARG A 554 8.95 8.87 11.87
N ALA A 555 8.58 10.13 11.68
CA ALA A 555 9.32 11.08 10.85
C ALA A 555 10.70 11.39 11.46
N LYS A 556 10.80 11.52 12.78
CA LYS A 556 12.09 11.69 13.48
C LYS A 556 13.01 10.49 13.23
N ILE A 557 12.51 9.26 13.38
CA ILE A 557 13.28 8.03 13.09
C ILE A 557 13.78 8.03 11.64
N ALA A 558 12.89 8.33 10.68
CA ALA A 558 13.26 8.42 9.27
C ALA A 558 14.36 9.46 9.02
N SER A 559 14.27 10.60 9.69
CA SER A 559 15.27 11.67 9.59
C SER A 559 16.65 11.25 10.12
N LEU A 560 16.72 10.48 11.21
CA LEU A 560 17.98 9.95 11.75
C LEU A 560 18.60 8.94 10.79
N LEU A 561 17.81 7.98 10.30
CA LEU A 561 18.30 6.98 9.35
C LEU A 561 18.80 7.62 8.05
N ALA A 562 18.17 8.71 7.60
CA ALA A 562 18.58 9.45 6.42
C ALA A 562 19.99 10.06 6.53
N GLU A 563 20.50 10.26 7.75
CA GLU A 563 21.87 10.71 7.97
C GLU A 563 22.89 9.62 7.67
N LYS A 564 22.48 8.37 7.45
CA LYS A 564 23.36 7.19 7.33
C LYS A 564 24.38 7.13 8.49
N PRO A 565 23.91 7.01 9.75
CA PRO A 565 24.78 6.86 10.90
C PRO A 565 25.40 5.46 10.96
N ASN A 566 26.57 5.34 11.58
CA ASN A 566 27.11 4.05 11.99
C ASN A 566 26.94 3.78 13.50
N LEU A 567 26.48 4.79 14.24
CA LEU A 567 26.00 4.68 15.62
C LEU A 567 24.62 5.36 15.77
N LEU A 568 23.60 4.60 16.16
CA LEU A 568 22.25 5.11 16.38
C LEU A 568 21.86 5.01 17.86
N LEU A 569 21.56 6.15 18.49
CA LEU A 569 21.16 6.23 19.90
C LEU A 569 19.72 6.72 19.99
N MET A 570 18.82 5.96 20.61
CA MET A 570 17.41 6.37 20.71
C MET A 570 16.84 6.15 22.10
N ASP A 571 16.20 7.17 22.65
CA ASP A 571 15.50 7.15 23.93
C ASP A 571 13.99 7.12 23.71
N GLU A 572 13.34 6.02 24.10
CA GLU A 572 11.88 5.82 24.09
C GLU A 572 11.19 6.23 22.78
N PHE A 573 11.79 5.89 21.64
CA PHE A 573 11.37 6.34 20.30
C PHE A 573 9.93 5.97 19.86
N ALA A 574 9.26 5.09 20.60
CA ALA A 574 7.92 4.60 20.32
C ALA A 574 6.94 4.83 21.49
N ALA A 575 7.20 5.82 22.35
CA ALA A 575 6.40 6.10 23.53
C ALA A 575 4.96 6.54 23.19
N HIS A 576 4.75 7.29 22.10
CA HIS A 576 3.43 7.79 21.69
C HIS A 576 2.76 6.97 20.57
N LEU A 577 3.29 5.79 20.24
CA LEU A 577 2.69 4.86 19.29
C LEU A 577 1.78 3.86 20.00
N ASP A 578 0.64 3.52 19.38
CA ASP A 578 -0.15 2.37 19.79
C ASP A 578 0.70 1.09 19.71
N THR A 579 0.34 0.08 20.50
CA THR A 579 1.12 -1.17 20.65
C THR A 579 1.47 -1.84 19.32
N LEU A 580 0.52 -1.94 18.40
CA LEU A 580 0.75 -2.64 17.13
C LEU A 580 1.63 -1.82 16.19
N THR A 581 1.43 -0.50 16.12
CA THR A 581 2.27 0.39 15.33
C THR A 581 3.69 0.46 15.89
N ALA A 582 3.84 0.58 17.21
CA ALA A 582 5.14 0.61 17.90
C ALA A 582 5.99 -0.61 17.52
N MET A 583 5.39 -1.80 17.58
CA MET A 583 6.06 -3.04 17.24
C MET A 583 6.42 -3.14 15.75
N ARG A 584 5.52 -2.73 14.85
CA ARG A 584 5.78 -2.72 13.40
C ARG A 584 6.96 -1.80 13.05
N VAL A 585 6.99 -0.61 13.63
CA VAL A 585 8.08 0.35 13.44
C VAL A 585 9.37 -0.22 14.04
N ALA A 586 9.34 -0.73 15.27
CA ALA A 586 10.50 -1.33 15.92
C ALA A 586 11.12 -2.46 15.10
N LYS A 587 10.30 -3.41 14.61
CA LYS A 587 10.77 -4.51 13.77
C LYS A 587 11.43 -4.01 12.48
N LYS A 588 10.77 -3.11 11.75
CA LYS A 588 11.29 -2.57 10.48
C LYS A 588 12.56 -1.73 10.67
N VAL A 589 12.65 -0.98 11.78
CA VAL A 589 13.86 -0.23 12.14
C VAL A 589 15.00 -1.18 12.48
N ALA A 590 14.74 -2.24 13.23
CA ALA A 590 15.74 -3.27 13.51
C ALA A 590 16.22 -3.98 12.24
N GLU A 591 15.33 -4.28 11.29
CA GLU A 591 15.68 -4.81 9.96
C GLU A 591 16.67 -3.88 9.22
N ILE A 592 16.40 -2.56 9.19
CA ILE A 592 17.32 -1.58 8.57
C ILE A 592 18.67 -1.56 9.29
N ILE A 593 18.67 -1.49 10.61
CA ILE A 593 19.89 -1.43 11.43
C ILE A 593 20.79 -2.62 11.09
N ARG A 594 20.23 -3.83 11.05
CA ARG A 594 20.98 -5.06 10.73
C ARG A 594 21.44 -5.10 9.27
N GLU A 595 20.55 -4.83 8.32
CA GLU A 595 20.88 -4.87 6.89
C GLU A 595 21.97 -3.85 6.54
N ALA A 596 21.94 -2.68 7.18
CA ALA A 596 22.89 -1.61 6.93
C ALA A 596 24.20 -1.76 7.72
N GLY A 597 24.22 -2.57 8.79
CA GLY A 597 25.39 -2.74 9.67
C GLY A 597 25.58 -1.61 10.68
N ILE A 598 24.48 -1.00 11.13
CA ILE A 598 24.48 0.12 12.09
C ILE A 598 24.63 -0.44 13.52
N THR A 599 25.51 0.14 14.31
CA THR A 599 25.58 -0.13 15.76
C THR A 599 24.49 0.70 16.45
N ALA A 600 23.67 0.11 17.31
CA ALA A 600 22.53 0.82 17.89
C ALA A 600 22.32 0.55 19.38
N LEU A 601 22.06 1.61 20.16
CA LEU A 601 21.59 1.54 21.54
C LEU A 601 20.20 2.17 21.64
N ILE A 602 19.21 1.37 22.00
CA ILE A 602 17.81 1.79 22.04
C ILE A 602 17.25 1.57 23.44
N ILE A 603 16.83 2.65 24.10
CA ILE A 603 16.12 2.58 25.38
C ILE A 603 14.65 2.30 25.13
N THR A 604 14.11 1.33 25.86
CA THR A 604 12.67 1.08 25.92
C THR A 604 12.28 0.51 27.28
N HIS A 605 11.12 0.93 27.79
CA HIS A 605 10.47 0.30 28.94
C HIS A 605 9.32 -0.63 28.53
N ARG A 606 9.04 -0.73 27.22
CA ARG A 606 7.91 -1.50 26.66
C ARG A 606 8.39 -2.90 26.24
N PRO A 607 7.95 -3.98 26.92
CA PRO A 607 8.35 -5.35 26.58
C PRO A 607 8.06 -5.72 25.13
N GLU A 608 6.96 -5.21 24.58
CA GLU A 608 6.56 -5.47 23.20
C GLU A 608 7.51 -4.87 22.17
N VAL A 609 8.06 -3.67 22.45
CA VAL A 609 9.06 -3.02 21.61
C VAL A 609 10.39 -3.74 21.74
N LEU A 610 10.78 -4.12 22.95
CA LEU A 610 12.01 -4.87 23.22
C LEU A 610 12.06 -6.17 22.40
N LYS A 611 10.98 -6.95 22.43
CA LYS A 611 10.92 -8.21 21.69
C LYS A 611 10.80 -8.00 20.17
N ALA A 612 10.11 -6.95 19.70
CA ALA A 612 10.07 -6.63 18.27
C ALA A 612 11.43 -6.15 17.71
N LEU A 613 12.28 -5.53 18.54
CA LEU A 613 13.66 -5.17 18.17
C LEU A 613 14.57 -6.40 18.03
N ASP A 614 14.28 -7.49 18.75
CA ASP A 614 15.12 -8.71 18.82
C ASP A 614 16.61 -8.43 19.12
N PRO A 615 16.95 -7.60 20.12
CA PRO A 615 18.31 -7.08 20.30
C PRO A 615 19.35 -8.20 20.52
N ASP A 616 20.59 -7.97 20.10
CA ASP A 616 21.71 -8.89 20.31
C ASP A 616 22.07 -9.04 21.80
N LYS A 617 21.91 -7.94 22.56
CA LYS A 617 22.13 -7.87 24.02
C LYS A 617 21.08 -6.96 24.67
N VAL A 618 20.76 -7.26 25.92
CA VAL A 618 19.94 -6.40 26.79
C VAL A 618 20.81 -5.85 27.92
N LEU A 619 20.91 -4.52 28.00
CA LEU A 619 21.62 -3.81 29.06
C LEU A 619 20.61 -3.36 30.12
N PHE A 620 20.64 -4.00 31.29
CA PHE A 620 19.83 -3.63 32.45
C PHE A 620 20.54 -2.55 33.25
N VAL A 621 19.94 -1.36 33.35
CA VAL A 621 20.47 -0.21 34.09
C VAL A 621 19.62 0.05 35.33
N GLY A 622 20.22 0.04 36.52
CA GLY A 622 19.48 0.18 37.77
C GLY A 622 20.39 0.41 38.98
N TYR A 623 19.95 1.27 39.91
CA TYR A 623 20.58 1.52 41.21
C TYR A 623 22.10 1.82 41.14
N GLY A 624 22.56 2.47 40.07
CA GLY A 624 23.97 2.79 39.87
C GLY A 624 24.78 1.72 39.15
N THR A 625 24.19 0.60 38.73
CA THR A 625 24.88 -0.48 38.04
C THR A 625 24.29 -0.74 36.65
N ALA A 626 25.07 -1.33 35.77
CA ALA A 626 24.60 -1.84 34.48
C ALA A 626 25.05 -3.29 34.29
N ARG A 627 24.14 -4.17 33.89
CA ARG A 627 24.40 -5.59 33.64
C ARG A 627 23.94 -5.98 32.24
N ILE A 628 24.81 -6.61 31.48
CA ILE A 628 24.48 -7.17 30.17
C ILE A 628 23.94 -8.58 30.32
N SER A 629 22.85 -8.89 29.61
CA SER A 629 22.34 -10.23 29.37
C SER A 629 22.21 -10.48 27.88
N LYS A 630 22.43 -11.73 27.45
CA LYS A 630 21.98 -12.19 26.12
C LYS A 630 20.52 -12.62 26.23
N PRO A 631 19.67 -12.38 25.21
CA PRO A 631 18.31 -12.92 25.20
C PRO A 631 18.33 -14.46 25.18
N GLU A 632 17.43 -15.10 25.92
CA GLU A 632 17.25 -16.56 25.88
C GLU A 632 16.78 -17.00 24.48
N GLY A 633 17.48 -17.95 23.85
CA GLY A 633 17.13 -18.52 22.53
C GLY A 633 18.14 -18.35 21.39
N ARG A 634 19.29 -17.68 21.62
CA ARG A 634 20.40 -17.55 20.63
C ARG A 634 21.63 -18.43 20.94
N GLU A 635 21.45 -19.52 21.68
CA GLU A 635 22.48 -20.57 21.77
C GLU A 635 22.36 -21.52 20.58
N GLY A 636 23.21 -21.32 19.58
CA GLY A 636 23.39 -22.26 18.47
C GLY A 636 22.80 -21.80 17.14
N ASP A 637 23.49 -20.87 16.46
CA ASP A 637 23.59 -20.83 14.99
C ASP A 637 24.48 -19.66 14.56
N ARG A 638 25.77 -19.76 14.87
CA ARG A 638 26.83 -19.07 14.12
C ARG A 638 28.06 -19.97 14.11
N LYS A 639 28.17 -20.78 13.05
CA LYS A 639 29.47 -21.23 12.53
C LYS A 639 29.74 -20.43 11.26
#